data_AF-A0A2E5CV20-F1
#
_entry.id   AF-A0A2E5CV20-F1
#
_cell.length_a   1.000
_cell.length_b   1.000
_cell.length_c   1.000
_cell.angle_alpha   90.00
_cell.angle_beta   90.00
_cell.angle_gamma   90.00
#
_symmetry.space_group_name_H-M   'P 1'
#
loop_
_entity.id
_entity.type
_entity.pdbx_description
1 polymer ?
#
loop_
_entity_poly.entity_id
_entity_poly.type
_entity_poly.pdbx_seq_one_letter_code
_entity_poly.pdbx_strand_id
1 'polypeptide(L)'
;MLKRNKYFKFLFGFIVFAFSFLEGSDIIDRRFNISIESNTILIILLVALIIGLIYTYYENKSDKNTEKIKDNTTPNNSNYATYLNICLSLLIIILFYFYFNKGKSNKEILEKILPSIHTAYEDGNIEFVFTETKKILEKSPENTLIESYYNKVTTSVSIYSSPSNTDLYFKFPRDTTNNWIYLGKTPLENIKVPQKFIRLKFLHNEQEFFTGTHPYYLNDNDNLFILPKEKIEANEKYKLFLGRNLRLRFPGIDHLPNVKIRPYQIAKNEVSNIEYQDFVNDGGYKNPEYWDFPITIEGNIYTFEETVKKFTGEYGKAGPSNWNYSNFPKGQDEYPVTGISWFEARAYAKYRGMDIPNVYQWSHAANMGISNRFVPKSNFSKNQLTNVGNQETDNQNGLYDIAGNVREWTINISNESQTNRAILGGCYLDDDYFFNDYYGQNIFERSVGNGVRLVKNLDCDIELTNKSNEAVFIQTRDFYTMPKISDEVFEIYNYQYLDYNNDLTATTSEALTEGDYKIQRYEIPSVDGNGILPGYIFYNSNIEPPYKPIIYFPGSNAIHLTNTEIMLKNNIERFNYLMEEGYAIVHPIYLSTYEKADDLKSDYPEKTKKYKEHIITWGKEFKKTLDYIGSRNDLNDKISFYGVSWGGYMANILLAIDDRVKAAVLNVAGLCFQETYKEVEAYVYTPRIKCPVIMLNGKYDVFFPLETSQKPMFDLLGTKEEDKKHYVYPSGHYVPKKELINQHLNWLNKYLK
;
A
#
# COMPACT_ATOMS: atom_id res chain seq x y z
N MET A 1 64.42 -31.62 11.18
CA MET A 1 63.92 -32.55 10.14
C MET A 1 63.37 -31.83 8.90
N LEU A 2 62.56 -30.77 9.01
CA LEU A 2 61.97 -30.06 7.86
C LEU A 2 62.94 -29.21 7.01
N LYS A 3 63.98 -28.60 7.58
CA LYS A 3 64.96 -27.74 6.85
C LYS A 3 65.79 -28.45 5.77
N ARG A 4 65.86 -29.79 5.78
CA ARG A 4 66.63 -30.60 4.81
C ARG A 4 65.76 -31.28 3.75
N ASN A 5 64.44 -31.14 3.81
CA ASN A 5 63.53 -31.81 2.86
C ASN A 5 63.33 -30.95 1.59
N LYS A 6 63.92 -31.39 0.47
CA LYS A 6 63.81 -30.70 -0.84
C LYS A 6 62.36 -30.52 -1.30
N TYR A 7 61.50 -31.49 -1.03
CA TYR A 7 60.06 -31.40 -1.33
C TYR A 7 59.37 -30.27 -0.56
N PHE A 8 59.67 -30.15 0.72
CA PHE A 8 59.08 -29.11 1.56
C PHE A 8 59.56 -27.71 1.13
N LYS A 9 60.84 -27.58 0.75
CA LYS A 9 61.38 -26.33 0.19
C LYS A 9 60.72 -25.97 -1.14
N PHE A 10 60.50 -26.94 -2.02
CA PHE A 10 59.78 -26.71 -3.28
C PHE A 10 58.34 -26.25 -3.01
N LEU A 11 57.59 -26.96 -2.16
CA LEU A 11 56.21 -26.59 -1.83
C LEU A 11 56.13 -25.16 -1.27
N PHE A 12 57.02 -24.82 -0.33
CA PHE A 12 57.06 -23.48 0.26
C PHE A 12 57.46 -22.41 -0.76
N GLY A 13 58.48 -22.69 -1.58
CA GLY A 13 58.89 -21.79 -2.67
C GLY A 13 57.79 -21.62 -3.72
N PHE A 14 57.04 -22.68 -4.03
CA PHE A 14 55.91 -22.64 -4.94
C PHE A 14 54.75 -21.81 -4.38
N ILE A 15 54.47 -21.90 -3.07
CA ILE A 15 53.46 -21.06 -2.43
C ILE A 15 53.84 -19.58 -2.56
N VAL A 16 55.09 -19.22 -2.24
CA VAL A 16 55.58 -17.83 -2.38
C VAL A 16 55.49 -17.38 -3.84
N PHE A 17 55.93 -18.22 -4.79
CA PHE A 17 55.82 -17.94 -6.22
C PHE A 17 54.37 -17.75 -6.67
N ALA A 18 53.45 -18.62 -6.25
CA ALA A 18 52.04 -18.54 -6.61
C ALA A 18 51.41 -17.23 -6.10
N PHE A 19 51.73 -16.82 -4.87
CA PHE A 19 51.28 -15.51 -4.36
C PHE A 19 51.84 -14.35 -5.18
N SER A 20 53.16 -14.32 -5.44
CA SER A 20 53.76 -13.25 -6.25
C SER A 20 53.26 -13.24 -7.69
N PHE A 21 52.94 -14.41 -8.27
CA PHE A 21 52.39 -14.54 -9.62
C PHE A 21 50.95 -14.01 -9.70
N LEU A 22 50.12 -14.32 -8.69
CA LEU A 22 48.76 -13.80 -8.58
C LEU A 22 48.78 -12.26 -8.42
N GLU A 23 49.63 -11.74 -7.54
CA GLU A 23 49.76 -10.29 -7.31
C GLU A 23 50.30 -9.57 -8.55
N GLY A 24 51.29 -10.15 -9.24
CA GLY A 24 51.79 -9.64 -10.51
C GLY A 24 50.75 -9.66 -11.64
N SER A 25 49.88 -10.68 -11.67
CA SER A 25 48.81 -10.77 -12.67
C SER A 25 47.75 -9.69 -12.50
N ASP A 26 47.38 -9.34 -11.25
CA ASP A 26 46.42 -8.28 -10.94
C ASP A 26 46.97 -6.89 -11.34
N ILE A 27 48.29 -6.68 -11.18
CA ILE A 27 48.96 -5.46 -11.66
C ILE A 27 48.92 -5.35 -13.20
N ILE A 28 49.12 -6.46 -13.90
CA ILE A 28 49.09 -6.49 -15.37
C ILE A 28 47.66 -6.24 -15.88
N ASP A 29 46.64 -6.87 -15.27
CA ASP A 29 45.24 -6.69 -15.65
C ASP A 29 44.85 -5.20 -15.51
N ARG A 30 45.12 -4.58 -14.35
CA ARG A 30 44.84 -3.16 -14.09
C ARG A 30 45.58 -2.19 -15.02
N ARG A 31 46.80 -2.53 -15.43
CA ARG A 31 47.66 -1.62 -16.22
C ARG A 31 47.43 -1.73 -17.72
N PHE A 32 47.05 -2.91 -18.21
CA PHE A 32 46.94 -3.19 -19.64
C PHE A 32 45.52 -3.52 -20.10
N ASN A 33 44.54 -3.57 -19.19
CA ASN A 33 43.13 -3.86 -19.46
C ASN A 33 42.92 -5.22 -20.16
N ILE A 34 43.76 -6.21 -19.80
CA ILE A 34 43.73 -7.58 -20.33
C ILE A 34 43.14 -8.48 -19.25
N SER A 35 41.85 -8.81 -19.37
CA SER A 35 41.19 -9.72 -18.44
C SER A 35 41.66 -11.16 -18.68
N ILE A 36 42.55 -11.65 -17.82
CA ILE A 36 42.93 -13.07 -17.80
C ILE A 36 41.98 -13.77 -16.82
N GLU A 37 41.18 -14.72 -17.31
CA GLU A 37 40.29 -15.47 -16.42
C GLU A 37 41.07 -16.09 -15.24
N SER A 38 40.67 -15.78 -14.00
CA SER A 38 41.36 -16.26 -12.79
C SER A 38 41.47 -17.79 -12.74
N ASN A 39 40.51 -18.48 -13.37
CA ASN A 39 40.51 -19.93 -13.56
C ASN A 39 41.69 -20.42 -14.42
N THR A 40 42.07 -19.67 -15.45
CA THR A 40 43.22 -19.99 -16.32
C THR A 40 44.52 -19.84 -15.56
N ILE A 41 44.66 -18.79 -14.73
CA ILE A 41 45.83 -18.59 -13.87
C ILE A 41 45.95 -19.72 -12.85
N LEU A 42 44.84 -20.14 -12.24
CA LEU A 42 44.80 -21.26 -11.30
C LEU A 42 45.17 -22.59 -11.98
N ILE A 43 44.74 -22.83 -13.22
CA ILE A 43 45.14 -24.02 -14.00
C ILE A 43 46.64 -24.00 -14.31
N ILE A 44 47.18 -22.85 -14.73
CA ILE A 44 48.62 -22.69 -15.01
C ILE A 44 49.44 -22.98 -13.75
N LEU A 45 49.04 -22.43 -12.61
CA LEU A 45 49.68 -22.70 -11.33
C LEU A 45 49.56 -24.18 -10.93
N LEU A 46 48.39 -24.80 -11.12
CA LEU A 46 48.21 -26.23 -10.83
C LEU A 46 49.13 -27.11 -11.69
N VAL A 47 49.23 -26.82 -13.00
CA VAL A 47 50.13 -27.54 -13.91
C VAL A 47 51.59 -27.32 -13.51
N ALA A 48 51.98 -26.09 -13.20
CA ALA A 48 53.33 -25.77 -12.73
C ALA A 48 53.68 -26.47 -11.41
N LEU A 49 52.72 -26.58 -10.48
CA LEU A 49 52.87 -27.35 -9.25
C LEU A 49 53.08 -28.84 -9.55
N ILE A 50 52.26 -29.44 -10.42
CA ILE A 50 52.40 -30.86 -10.78
C ILE A 50 53.75 -31.12 -11.45
N ILE A 51 54.15 -30.29 -12.41
CA ILE A 51 55.46 -30.40 -13.08
C ILE A 51 56.60 -30.27 -12.06
N GLY A 52 56.53 -29.29 -11.17
CA GLY A 52 57.57 -29.08 -10.16
C GLY A 52 57.60 -30.18 -9.09
N LEU A 53 56.47 -30.78 -8.73
CA LEU A 53 56.41 -31.98 -7.88
C LEU A 53 57.06 -33.18 -8.56
N ILE A 54 56.77 -33.41 -9.85
CA ILE A 54 57.39 -34.47 -10.66
C ILE A 54 58.91 -34.23 -10.77
N TYR A 55 59.34 -33.02 -11.09
CA TYR A 55 60.75 -32.67 -11.15
C TYR A 55 61.46 -32.92 -9.82
N THR A 56 60.87 -32.43 -8.72
CA THR A 56 61.42 -32.63 -7.36
C THR A 56 61.42 -34.11 -6.95
N TYR A 57 60.46 -34.92 -7.43
CA TYR A 57 60.48 -36.38 -7.29
C TYR A 57 61.71 -37.01 -7.93
N TYR A 58 61.97 -36.68 -9.20
CA TYR A 58 63.08 -37.23 -9.97
C TYR A 58 64.43 -36.73 -9.46
N GLU A 59 64.56 -35.46 -9.08
CA GLU A 59 65.78 -34.90 -8.50
C GLU A 59 66.14 -35.61 -7.18
N ASN A 60 65.16 -35.79 -6.30
CA ASN A 60 65.35 -36.47 -5.01
C ASN A 60 65.62 -37.98 -5.17
N LYS A 61 65.22 -38.58 -6.30
CA LYS A 61 65.55 -39.96 -6.69
C LYS A 61 66.94 -40.05 -7.33
N SER A 62 67.37 -39.02 -8.06
CA SER A 62 68.70 -38.89 -8.66
C SER A 62 69.78 -38.75 -7.58
N ASP A 63 69.55 -37.90 -6.56
CA ASP A 63 70.48 -37.72 -5.44
C ASP A 63 70.68 -39.02 -4.63
N LYS A 64 69.62 -39.82 -4.47
CA LYS A 64 69.71 -41.15 -3.83
C LYS A 64 70.55 -42.15 -4.63
N ASN A 65 70.74 -41.95 -5.93
CA ASN A 65 71.63 -42.78 -6.74
C ASN A 65 73.08 -42.30 -6.71
N THR A 66 73.32 -41.02 -6.38
CA THR A 66 74.68 -40.44 -6.25
C THR A 66 75.24 -40.58 -4.82
N GLU A 67 74.39 -40.62 -3.79
CA GLU A 67 74.78 -40.86 -2.38
C GLU A 67 75.00 -42.34 -2.03
N LYS A 68 74.81 -43.30 -2.95
CA LYS A 68 75.07 -44.73 -2.70
C LYS A 68 76.56 -45.12 -2.61
N ILE A 69 77.48 -44.18 -2.76
CA ILE A 69 78.92 -44.36 -2.50
C ILE A 69 79.35 -43.39 -1.39
N LYS A 70 78.79 -43.56 -0.18
CA LYS A 70 79.49 -43.35 1.11
C LYS A 70 78.53 -43.64 2.28
N ASP A 71 79.05 -44.46 3.18
CA ASP A 71 78.57 -44.82 4.52
C ASP A 71 77.34 -45.72 4.70
N ASN A 72 77.66 -46.90 5.26
CA ASN A 72 76.78 -47.80 5.99
C ASN A 72 76.39 -47.17 7.33
N THR A 73 75.21 -46.57 7.42
CA THR A 73 74.38 -46.60 8.65
C THR A 73 72.91 -46.60 8.25
N THR A 74 72.14 -47.49 8.85
CA THR A 74 70.71 -47.75 8.59
C THR A 74 69.87 -46.48 8.77
N PRO A 75 69.15 -45.97 7.75
CA PRO A 75 68.09 -45.00 7.98
C PRO A 75 66.79 -45.76 8.24
N ASN A 76 66.27 -45.56 9.44
CA ASN A 76 64.88 -45.86 9.80
C ASN A 76 63.98 -45.04 8.85
N ASN A 77 63.53 -45.65 7.75
CA ASN A 77 62.63 -45.04 6.76
C ASN A 77 61.23 -44.92 7.38
N SER A 78 61.01 -43.91 8.24
CA SER A 78 59.65 -43.53 8.56
C SER A 78 59.07 -42.83 7.32
N ASN A 79 58.20 -43.53 6.61
CA ASN A 79 57.45 -43.02 5.47
C ASN A 79 56.56 -41.80 5.81
N TYR A 80 56.58 -41.33 7.06
CA TYR A 80 55.89 -40.14 7.56
C TYR A 80 56.14 -38.89 6.72
N ALA A 81 57.39 -38.65 6.29
CA ALA A 81 57.69 -37.49 5.45
C ALA A 81 57.03 -37.59 4.06
N THR A 82 56.94 -38.80 3.51
CA THR A 82 56.28 -39.07 2.22
C THR A 82 54.76 -38.93 2.33
N TYR A 83 54.17 -39.51 3.39
CA TYR A 83 52.72 -39.38 3.65
C TYR A 83 52.31 -37.95 3.95
N LEU A 84 53.12 -37.19 4.69
CA LEU A 84 52.89 -35.77 4.95
C LEU A 84 52.91 -34.95 3.66
N ASN A 85 53.86 -35.23 2.75
CA ASN A 85 53.94 -34.54 1.46
C ASN A 85 52.75 -34.87 0.53
N ILE A 86 52.28 -36.12 0.53
CA ILE A 86 51.08 -36.53 -0.22
C ILE A 86 49.84 -35.83 0.35
N CYS A 87 49.68 -35.80 1.67
CA CYS A 87 48.60 -35.07 2.34
C CYS A 87 48.62 -33.57 2.00
N LEU A 88 49.79 -32.91 2.07
CA LEU A 88 49.92 -31.49 1.75
C LEU A 88 49.59 -31.21 0.27
N SER A 89 50.01 -32.07 -0.65
CA SER A 89 49.72 -31.93 -2.08
C SER A 89 48.22 -32.11 -2.36
N LEU A 90 47.58 -33.11 -1.75
CA LEU A 90 46.13 -33.31 -1.83
C LEU A 90 45.36 -32.13 -1.24
N LEU A 91 45.81 -31.59 -0.11
CA LEU A 91 45.19 -30.42 0.53
C LEU A 91 45.23 -29.20 -0.39
N ILE A 92 46.35 -28.96 -1.06
CA ILE A 92 46.51 -27.87 -2.04
C ILE A 92 45.59 -28.10 -3.24
N ILE A 93 45.53 -29.32 -3.80
CA ILE A 93 44.62 -29.65 -4.92
C ILE A 93 43.16 -29.44 -4.54
N ILE A 94 42.75 -29.84 -3.33
CA ILE A 94 41.40 -29.63 -2.79
C ILE A 94 41.12 -28.12 -2.65
N LEU A 95 42.10 -27.34 -2.17
CA LEU A 95 42.02 -25.88 -2.10
C LEU A 95 41.84 -25.25 -3.50
N PHE A 96 42.60 -25.69 -4.50
CA PHE A 96 42.47 -25.24 -5.89
C PHE A 96 41.10 -25.59 -6.47
N TYR A 97 40.62 -26.82 -6.26
CA TYR A 97 39.29 -27.25 -6.71
C TYR A 97 38.16 -26.43 -6.04
N PHE A 98 38.29 -26.16 -4.74
CA PHE A 98 37.36 -25.33 -3.99
C PHE A 98 37.30 -23.89 -4.53
N TYR A 99 38.46 -23.26 -4.76
CA TYR A 99 38.53 -21.90 -5.32
C TYR A 99 38.02 -21.83 -6.76
N PHE A 100 38.34 -22.83 -7.59
CA PHE A 100 37.86 -22.91 -8.98
C PHE A 100 36.33 -23.00 -9.06
N ASN A 101 35.71 -23.85 -8.23
CA ASN A 101 34.26 -23.97 -8.19
C ASN A 101 33.58 -22.72 -7.59
N LYS A 102 34.19 -22.07 -6.60
CA LYS A 102 33.69 -20.81 -6.03
C LYS A 102 33.72 -19.66 -7.07
N GLY A 103 34.77 -19.58 -7.88
CA GLY A 103 34.91 -18.60 -8.96
C GLY A 103 33.87 -18.77 -10.08
N LYS A 104 33.57 -20.02 -10.47
CA LYS A 104 32.58 -20.33 -11.52
C LYS A 104 31.15 -19.94 -11.12
N SER A 105 30.76 -20.19 -9.87
CA SER A 105 29.44 -19.82 -9.34
C SER A 105 29.22 -18.30 -9.28
N ASN A 106 30.24 -17.53 -8.89
CA ASN A 106 30.14 -16.07 -8.83
C ASN A 106 30.05 -15.43 -10.22
N LYS A 107 30.76 -15.98 -11.21
CA LYS A 107 30.72 -15.50 -12.61
C LYS A 107 29.33 -15.69 -13.24
N GLU A 108 28.68 -16.83 -13.02
CA GLU A 108 27.33 -17.09 -13.53
C GLU A 108 26.26 -16.14 -12.94
N ILE A 109 26.35 -15.84 -11.63
CA ILE A 109 25.46 -14.87 -10.97
C ILE A 109 25.66 -13.46 -11.56
N LEU A 110 26.91 -13.02 -11.71
CA LEU A 110 27.25 -11.66 -12.14
C LEU A 110 26.97 -11.41 -13.63
N GLU A 111 27.29 -12.36 -14.52
CA GLU A 111 27.21 -12.14 -15.97
C GLU A 111 25.85 -12.50 -16.58
N LYS A 112 25.09 -13.40 -15.96
CA LYS A 112 23.85 -13.93 -16.56
C LYS A 112 22.59 -13.59 -15.79
N ILE A 113 22.62 -13.71 -14.46
CA ILE A 113 21.40 -13.58 -13.64
C ILE A 113 21.21 -12.13 -13.19
N LEU A 114 22.27 -11.44 -12.77
CA LEU A 114 22.18 -10.06 -12.28
C LEU A 114 21.57 -9.08 -13.31
N PRO A 115 21.90 -9.12 -14.61
CA PRO A 115 21.24 -8.26 -15.60
C PRO A 115 19.73 -8.48 -15.67
N SER A 116 19.29 -9.74 -15.54
CA SER A 116 17.85 -10.06 -15.53
C SER A 116 17.14 -9.57 -14.27
N ILE A 117 17.79 -9.67 -13.10
CA ILE A 117 17.28 -9.11 -11.84
C ILE A 117 17.18 -7.59 -11.93
N HIS A 118 18.21 -6.94 -12.47
CA HIS A 118 18.22 -5.49 -12.65
C HIS A 118 17.11 -5.04 -13.62
N THR A 119 17.01 -5.65 -14.80
CA THR A 119 15.96 -5.34 -15.78
C THR A 119 14.56 -5.53 -15.17
N ALA A 120 14.34 -6.65 -14.49
CA ALA A 120 13.07 -6.91 -13.82
C ALA A 120 12.76 -5.92 -12.69
N TYR A 121 13.77 -5.39 -12.02
CA TYR A 121 13.61 -4.35 -11.00
C TYR A 121 13.17 -3.02 -11.63
N GLU A 122 13.84 -2.61 -12.71
CA GLU A 122 13.50 -1.39 -13.47
C GLU A 122 12.08 -1.49 -14.08
N ASP A 123 11.68 -2.68 -14.55
CA ASP A 123 10.33 -2.95 -15.06
C ASP A 123 9.25 -3.03 -13.96
N GLY A 124 9.62 -2.89 -12.68
CA GLY A 124 8.70 -3.01 -11.55
C GLY A 124 8.20 -4.45 -11.30
N ASN A 125 8.87 -5.46 -11.84
CA ASN A 125 8.55 -6.87 -11.66
C ASN A 125 9.07 -7.40 -10.31
N ILE A 126 8.47 -6.91 -9.23
CA ILE A 126 8.76 -7.27 -7.83
C ILE A 126 8.77 -8.79 -7.61
N GLU A 127 7.89 -9.52 -8.27
CA GLU A 127 7.71 -10.97 -8.11
C GLU A 127 8.91 -11.76 -8.63
N PHE A 128 9.41 -11.41 -9.81
CA PHE A 128 10.62 -12.00 -10.36
C PHE A 128 11.85 -11.66 -9.49
N VAL A 129 12.03 -10.38 -9.17
CA VAL A 129 13.17 -9.91 -8.38
C VAL A 129 13.20 -10.60 -7.03
N PHE A 130 12.07 -10.64 -6.31
CA PHE A 130 11.97 -11.32 -5.02
C PHE A 130 12.34 -12.80 -5.12
N THR A 131 11.77 -13.50 -6.11
CA THR A 131 11.94 -14.96 -6.24
C THR A 131 13.39 -15.33 -6.56
N GLU A 132 14.00 -14.66 -7.53
CA GLU A 132 15.38 -14.96 -7.93
C GLU A 132 16.39 -14.51 -6.87
N THR A 133 16.24 -13.32 -6.30
CA THR A 133 17.15 -12.86 -5.23
C THR A 133 17.08 -13.76 -4.00
N LYS A 134 15.88 -14.17 -3.56
CA LYS A 134 15.72 -15.11 -2.44
C LYS A 134 16.41 -16.45 -2.70
N LYS A 135 16.20 -17.03 -3.89
CA LYS A 135 16.82 -18.31 -4.30
C LYS A 135 18.34 -18.24 -4.33
N ILE A 136 18.91 -17.09 -4.71
CA ILE A 136 20.37 -16.88 -4.70
C ILE A 136 20.87 -16.70 -3.26
N LEU A 137 20.19 -15.92 -2.43
CA LEU A 137 20.57 -15.69 -1.04
C LEU A 137 20.53 -16.98 -0.20
N GLU A 138 19.61 -17.90 -0.50
CA GLU A 138 19.59 -19.25 0.12
C GLU A 138 20.87 -20.05 -0.15
N LYS A 139 21.52 -19.83 -1.32
CA LYS A 139 22.77 -20.49 -1.71
C LYS A 139 24.01 -19.67 -1.39
N SER A 140 23.87 -18.35 -1.28
CA SER A 140 24.97 -17.40 -1.11
C SER A 140 24.52 -16.22 -0.23
N PRO A 141 24.36 -16.42 1.08
CA PRO A 141 23.83 -15.41 2.00
C PRO A 141 24.69 -14.15 2.09
N GLU A 142 26.01 -14.28 1.85
CA GLU A 142 27.00 -13.21 1.95
C GLU A 142 26.97 -12.22 0.76
N ASN A 143 26.10 -12.44 -0.24
CA ASN A 143 26.07 -11.62 -1.45
C ASN A 143 25.30 -10.30 -1.23
N THR A 144 26.05 -9.28 -0.81
CA THR A 144 25.53 -7.94 -0.51
C THR A 144 24.80 -7.26 -1.67
N LEU A 145 25.19 -7.55 -2.92
CA LEU A 145 24.53 -6.98 -4.10
C LEU A 145 23.13 -7.56 -4.31
N ILE A 146 23.01 -8.89 -4.21
CA ILE A 146 21.71 -9.56 -4.31
C ILE A 146 20.83 -9.21 -3.10
N GLU A 147 21.42 -9.09 -1.91
CA GLU A 147 20.73 -8.62 -0.70
C GLU A 147 20.17 -7.21 -0.89
N SER A 148 20.89 -6.31 -1.56
CA SER A 148 20.40 -4.96 -1.88
C SER A 148 19.14 -5.01 -2.75
N TYR A 149 19.13 -5.80 -3.83
CA TYR A 149 17.92 -5.97 -4.66
C TYR A 149 16.76 -6.60 -3.90
N TYR A 150 17.04 -7.62 -3.07
CA TYR A 150 16.04 -8.22 -2.21
C TYR A 150 15.41 -7.20 -1.25
N ASN A 151 16.23 -6.36 -0.61
CA ASN A 151 15.78 -5.31 0.30
C ASN A 151 14.96 -4.22 -0.42
N LYS A 152 15.32 -3.88 -1.68
CA LYS A 152 14.58 -2.90 -2.49
C LYS A 152 13.15 -3.33 -2.82
N VAL A 153 12.89 -4.62 -2.93
CA VAL A 153 11.56 -5.16 -3.29
C VAL A 153 10.80 -5.79 -2.13
N THR A 154 11.38 -5.75 -0.92
CA THR A 154 10.76 -6.28 0.30
C THR A 154 10.51 -5.21 1.33
N THR A 155 9.59 -5.48 2.24
CA THR A 155 9.38 -4.67 3.44
C THR A 155 9.26 -5.58 4.65
N SER A 156 9.60 -5.04 5.81
CA SER A 156 9.45 -5.75 7.08
C SER A 156 8.02 -5.62 7.58
N VAL A 157 7.44 -6.75 8.00
CA VAL A 157 6.10 -6.82 8.59
C VAL A 157 6.13 -7.77 9.78
N SER A 158 5.18 -7.61 10.69
CA SER A 158 4.85 -8.62 11.69
C SER A 158 3.51 -9.27 11.35
N ILE A 159 3.34 -10.57 11.61
CA ILE A 159 2.11 -11.32 11.37
C ILE A 159 1.82 -12.21 12.59
N TYR A 160 0.63 -12.05 13.14
CA TYR A 160 0.13 -12.76 14.32
C TYR A 160 -1.06 -13.64 13.93
N SER A 161 -1.27 -14.74 14.65
CA SER A 161 -2.52 -15.50 14.56
C SER A 161 -3.04 -15.93 15.91
N SER A 162 -4.34 -16.17 15.97
CA SER A 162 -5.02 -16.83 17.07
C SER A 162 -5.73 -18.07 16.52
N PRO A 163 -5.37 -19.30 16.94
CA PRO A 163 -4.29 -19.62 17.90
C PRO A 163 -2.89 -19.33 17.35
N SER A 164 -1.92 -19.13 18.25
CA SER A 164 -0.51 -19.02 17.92
C SER A 164 0.07 -20.37 17.49
N ASN A 165 1.36 -20.40 17.11
CA ASN A 165 2.06 -21.59 16.63
C ASN A 165 1.43 -22.20 15.37
N THR A 166 0.90 -21.33 14.49
CA THR A 166 0.28 -21.73 13.23
C THR A 166 1.28 -21.61 12.09
N ASP A 167 1.38 -22.64 11.25
CA ASP A 167 2.26 -22.63 10.07
C ASP A 167 1.74 -21.62 9.04
N LEU A 168 2.58 -20.67 8.65
CA LEU A 168 2.25 -19.63 7.70
C LEU A 168 3.00 -19.81 6.39
N TYR A 169 2.26 -19.69 5.29
CA TYR A 169 2.80 -19.67 3.95
C TYR A 169 2.24 -18.47 3.19
N PHE A 170 2.92 -18.06 2.12
CA PHE A 170 2.36 -17.13 1.16
C PHE A 170 2.62 -17.54 -0.29
N LYS A 171 1.84 -16.94 -1.21
CA LYS A 171 2.10 -16.98 -2.64
C LYS A 171 1.61 -15.72 -3.35
N PHE A 172 2.03 -15.51 -4.59
CA PHE A 172 1.53 -14.42 -5.41
C PHE A 172 0.11 -14.73 -5.95
N PRO A 173 -0.80 -13.73 -6.07
CA PRO A 173 -2.21 -13.99 -6.42
C PRO A 173 -2.42 -14.62 -7.80
N ARG A 174 -1.53 -14.35 -8.76
CA ARG A 174 -1.58 -14.87 -10.13
C ARG A 174 -0.78 -16.16 -10.31
N ASP A 175 -0.13 -16.64 -9.26
CA ASP A 175 0.56 -17.92 -9.29
C ASP A 175 -0.46 -19.07 -9.24
N THR A 176 -0.67 -19.68 -10.41
CA THR A 176 -1.54 -20.84 -10.61
C THR A 176 -0.88 -22.14 -10.16
N THR A 177 0.41 -22.12 -9.82
CA THR A 177 1.07 -23.28 -9.24
C THR A 177 0.69 -23.43 -7.76
N ASN A 178 0.80 -24.64 -7.23
CA ASN A 178 0.59 -24.92 -5.81
C ASN A 178 1.86 -24.67 -4.97
N ASN A 179 2.75 -23.81 -5.44
CA ASN A 179 4.01 -23.50 -4.77
C ASN A 179 3.79 -22.45 -3.68
N TRP A 180 3.59 -22.92 -2.45
CA TRP A 180 3.47 -22.07 -1.27
C TRP A 180 4.84 -21.87 -0.62
N ILE A 181 5.22 -20.62 -0.38
CA ILE A 181 6.48 -20.27 0.29
C ILE A 181 6.23 -20.25 1.79
N TYR A 182 6.91 -21.12 2.53
CA TYR A 182 6.82 -21.17 3.99
C TYR A 182 7.53 -19.97 4.64
N LEU A 183 6.86 -19.33 5.59
CA LEU A 183 7.36 -18.17 6.33
C LEU A 183 7.76 -18.51 7.78
N GLY A 184 7.24 -19.59 8.35
CA GLY A 184 7.46 -19.97 9.74
C GLY A 184 6.15 -20.13 10.51
N LYS A 185 6.26 -20.24 11.84
CA LYS A 185 5.12 -20.34 12.75
C LYS A 185 4.85 -19.01 13.42
N THR A 186 3.58 -18.61 13.50
CA THR A 186 3.17 -17.37 14.19
C THR A 186 3.40 -17.45 15.71
N PRO A 187 3.71 -16.33 16.40
CA PRO A 187 3.89 -14.99 15.85
C PRO A 187 5.21 -14.84 15.08
N LEU A 188 5.16 -14.13 13.95
CA LEU A 188 6.32 -13.81 13.13
C LEU A 188 6.55 -12.30 13.18
N GLU A 189 7.70 -11.86 13.67
CA GLU A 189 8.01 -10.44 13.82
C GLU A 189 9.14 -10.02 12.87
N ASN A 190 9.00 -8.83 12.28
CA ASN A 190 10.00 -8.22 11.40
C ASN A 190 10.43 -9.11 10.20
N ILE A 191 9.54 -9.96 9.70
CA ILE A 191 9.81 -10.80 8.54
C ILE A 191 9.78 -9.97 7.24
N LYS A 192 10.64 -10.32 6.28
CA LYS A 192 10.66 -9.70 4.95
C LYS A 192 9.63 -10.36 4.04
N VAL A 193 8.72 -9.55 3.50
CA VAL A 193 7.73 -9.94 2.49
C VAL A 193 7.84 -9.04 1.27
N PRO A 194 7.50 -9.51 0.05
CA PRO A 194 7.54 -8.67 -1.14
C PRO A 194 6.55 -7.50 -1.01
N GLN A 195 6.92 -6.30 -1.49
CA GLN A 195 6.07 -5.10 -1.51
C GLN A 195 4.96 -5.18 -2.57
N LYS A 196 4.15 -6.24 -2.52
CA LYS A 196 3.08 -6.53 -3.47
C LYS A 196 1.95 -7.24 -2.75
N PHE A 197 0.76 -7.24 -3.34
CA PHE A 197 -0.36 -8.03 -2.81
C PHE A 197 0.00 -9.52 -2.82
N ILE A 198 -0.24 -10.20 -1.69
CA ILE A 198 0.07 -11.62 -1.48
C ILE A 198 -1.16 -12.37 -0.96
N ARG A 199 -1.22 -13.66 -1.24
CA ARG A 199 -2.15 -14.59 -0.59
C ARG A 199 -1.43 -15.32 0.53
N LEU A 200 -2.04 -15.35 1.71
CA LEU A 200 -1.57 -16.08 2.87
C LEU A 200 -2.34 -17.40 3.00
N LYS A 201 -1.64 -18.44 3.46
CA LYS A 201 -2.21 -19.71 3.88
C LYS A 201 -1.74 -20.01 5.30
N PHE A 202 -2.69 -20.17 6.20
CA PHE A 202 -2.48 -20.62 7.56
C PHE A 202 -2.81 -22.11 7.63
N LEU A 203 -1.91 -22.93 8.15
CA LEU A 203 -2.12 -24.35 8.41
C LEU A 203 -2.09 -24.59 9.93
N HIS A 204 -3.23 -24.96 10.49
CA HIS A 204 -3.39 -25.25 11.92
C HIS A 204 -4.21 -26.53 12.09
N ASN A 205 -3.71 -27.51 12.85
CA ASN A 205 -4.37 -28.81 13.08
C ASN A 205 -4.93 -29.46 11.79
N GLU A 206 -4.10 -29.56 10.75
CA GLU A 206 -4.44 -30.12 9.43
C GLU A 206 -5.53 -29.34 8.65
N GLN A 207 -5.89 -28.14 9.11
CA GLN A 207 -6.84 -27.26 8.44
C GLN A 207 -6.14 -26.09 7.76
N GLU A 208 -6.51 -25.83 6.52
CA GLU A 208 -5.98 -24.72 5.72
C GLU A 208 -6.96 -23.54 5.68
N PHE A 209 -6.46 -22.36 6.00
CA PHE A 209 -7.20 -21.10 5.95
C PHE A 209 -6.49 -20.10 5.03
N PHE A 210 -7.27 -19.38 4.23
CA PHE A 210 -6.72 -18.51 3.18
C PHE A 210 -7.21 -17.07 3.34
N THR A 211 -6.33 -16.11 3.05
CA THR A 211 -6.69 -14.69 2.98
C THR A 211 -5.73 -13.93 2.06
N GLY A 212 -6.15 -12.77 1.56
CA GLY A 212 -5.31 -11.86 0.78
C GLY A 212 -4.91 -10.63 1.62
N THR A 213 -3.69 -10.13 1.44
CA THR A 213 -3.25 -8.90 2.09
C THR A 213 -2.19 -8.16 1.28
N HIS A 214 -1.93 -6.92 1.66
CA HIS A 214 -0.81 -6.12 1.19
C HIS A 214 0.07 -5.75 2.40
N PRO A 215 1.41 -5.71 2.28
CA PRO A 215 2.28 -5.33 3.40
C PRO A 215 1.94 -3.97 4.03
N TYR A 216 1.42 -3.04 3.24
CA TYR A 216 0.87 -1.76 3.74
C TYR A 216 -0.17 -1.98 4.84
N TYR A 217 -1.12 -2.92 4.66
CA TYR A 217 -2.15 -3.21 5.68
C TYR A 217 -1.56 -3.91 6.92
N LEU A 218 -0.59 -4.81 6.72
CA LEU A 218 0.09 -5.46 7.84
C LEU A 218 0.82 -4.43 8.74
N ASN A 219 1.41 -3.40 8.12
CA ASN A 219 2.06 -2.31 8.85
C ASN A 219 1.09 -1.27 9.41
N ASP A 220 -0.19 -1.34 9.01
CA ASP A 220 -1.31 -0.54 9.49
C ASP A 220 -2.14 -1.31 10.54
N ASN A 221 -1.47 -2.13 11.34
CA ASN A 221 -2.04 -2.95 12.43
C ASN A 221 -3.11 -3.99 12.02
N ASP A 222 -3.30 -4.24 10.72
CA ASP A 222 -4.15 -5.32 10.21
C ASP A 222 -3.35 -6.62 10.01
N ASN A 223 -2.59 -6.97 11.04
CA ASN A 223 -1.62 -8.07 11.06
C ASN A 223 -1.99 -9.24 11.99
N LEU A 224 -3.11 -9.17 12.69
CA LEU A 224 -3.65 -10.26 13.50
C LEU A 224 -4.70 -11.04 12.71
N PHE A 225 -4.54 -12.36 12.60
CA PHE A 225 -5.48 -13.26 11.93
C PHE A 225 -6.07 -14.27 12.92
N ILE A 226 -7.37 -14.16 13.20
CA ILE A 226 -8.10 -15.06 14.10
C ILE A 226 -8.74 -16.16 13.25
N LEU A 227 -8.32 -17.39 13.48
CA LEU A 227 -8.77 -18.58 12.76
C LEU A 227 -9.99 -19.18 13.46
N PRO A 228 -10.95 -19.74 12.70
CA PRO A 228 -12.04 -20.53 13.28
C PRO A 228 -11.52 -21.66 14.18
N LYS A 229 -12.18 -21.91 15.32
CA LYS A 229 -11.81 -23.04 16.21
C LYS A 229 -12.16 -24.40 15.61
N GLU A 230 -13.24 -24.45 14.85
CA GLU A 230 -13.78 -25.67 14.25
C GLU A 230 -13.55 -25.68 12.74
N LYS A 231 -13.51 -26.89 12.17
CA LYS A 231 -13.43 -27.07 10.72
C LYS A 231 -14.70 -26.53 10.08
N ILE A 232 -14.54 -25.51 9.23
CA ILE A 232 -15.64 -24.95 8.46
C ILE A 232 -15.59 -25.53 7.05
N GLU A 233 -16.59 -26.32 6.68
CA GLU A 233 -16.71 -26.86 5.33
C GLU A 233 -16.99 -25.73 4.32
N ALA A 234 -16.42 -25.89 3.12
CA ALA A 234 -16.70 -24.98 2.02
C ALA A 234 -18.20 -24.99 1.72
N ASN A 235 -18.79 -23.80 1.61
CA ASN A 235 -20.21 -23.64 1.39
C ASN A 235 -20.45 -22.85 0.09
N GLU A 236 -21.37 -23.32 -0.75
CA GLU A 236 -21.70 -22.62 -1.99
C GLU A 236 -22.44 -21.31 -1.75
N LYS A 237 -23.23 -21.20 -0.67
CA LYS A 237 -23.99 -20.01 -0.27
C LYS A 237 -23.21 -19.00 0.57
N TYR A 238 -22.17 -19.43 1.30
CA TYR A 238 -21.45 -18.56 2.23
C TYR A 238 -19.94 -18.51 1.98
N LYS A 239 -19.35 -17.33 2.15
CA LYS A 239 -17.91 -17.10 2.08
C LYS A 239 -17.31 -16.93 3.48
N LEU A 240 -16.27 -17.69 3.79
CA LEU A 240 -15.50 -17.57 5.04
C LEU A 240 -14.52 -16.39 4.97
N PHE A 241 -14.50 -15.58 6.03
CA PHE A 241 -13.50 -14.58 6.33
C PHE A 241 -12.86 -14.86 7.69
N LEU A 242 -11.54 -14.73 7.76
CA LEU A 242 -10.81 -14.81 9.03
C LEU A 242 -11.07 -13.55 9.86
N GLY A 243 -11.03 -13.70 11.19
CA GLY A 243 -11.08 -12.55 12.08
C GLY A 243 -9.81 -11.72 11.97
N ARG A 244 -9.92 -10.41 12.12
CA ARG A 244 -8.86 -9.44 11.82
C ARG A 244 -8.93 -8.22 12.72
N ASN A 245 -7.89 -7.40 12.72
CA ASN A 245 -7.87 -6.10 13.38
C ASN A 245 -8.02 -4.98 12.33
N LEU A 246 -9.25 -4.57 12.06
CA LEU A 246 -9.60 -3.80 10.87
C LEU A 246 -9.91 -2.35 11.17
N ARG A 247 -9.38 -1.43 10.36
CA ARG A 247 -9.92 -0.08 10.24
C ARG A 247 -11.09 -0.04 9.25
N LEU A 248 -12.02 0.89 9.44
CA LEU A 248 -13.01 1.21 8.43
C LEU A 248 -12.36 1.97 7.27
N ARG A 249 -12.97 1.89 6.08
CA ARG A 249 -12.48 2.55 4.86
C ARG A 249 -13.50 3.51 4.26
N PHE A 250 -14.48 3.88 5.06
CA PHE A 250 -15.48 4.83 4.64
C PHE A 250 -14.97 6.25 4.91
N PRO A 251 -15.06 7.15 3.93
CA PRO A 251 -14.71 8.55 4.11
C PRO A 251 -15.38 9.14 5.35
N GLY A 252 -14.60 9.82 6.18
CA GLY A 252 -15.11 10.50 7.38
C GLY A 252 -15.10 9.64 8.65
N ILE A 253 -14.89 8.33 8.53
CA ILE A 253 -14.71 7.39 9.67
C ILE A 253 -13.52 6.44 9.47
N ASP A 254 -12.78 6.63 8.39
CA ASP A 254 -11.57 5.92 7.99
C ASP A 254 -10.33 6.25 8.85
N HIS A 255 -10.41 7.34 9.62
CA HIS A 255 -9.44 7.73 10.65
C HIS A 255 -9.67 7.04 12.00
N LEU A 256 -10.80 6.34 12.19
CA LEU A 256 -11.09 5.67 13.46
C LEU A 256 -10.12 4.51 13.72
N PRO A 257 -9.80 4.20 14.99
CA PRO A 257 -8.91 3.10 15.34
C PRO A 257 -9.39 1.74 14.81
N ASN A 258 -8.45 0.83 14.58
CA ASN A 258 -8.76 -0.55 14.21
C ASN A 258 -9.60 -1.23 15.30
N VAL A 259 -10.57 -2.05 14.87
CA VAL A 259 -11.38 -2.91 15.73
C VAL A 259 -11.14 -4.37 15.36
N LYS A 260 -10.93 -5.18 16.40
CA LYS A 260 -10.82 -6.63 16.25
C LYS A 260 -12.20 -7.22 15.98
N ILE A 261 -12.30 -8.01 14.91
CA ILE A 261 -13.48 -8.80 14.57
C ILE A 261 -13.16 -10.28 14.60
N ARG A 262 -14.13 -11.09 15.02
CA ARG A 262 -14.06 -12.56 14.98
C ARG A 262 -14.20 -13.10 13.55
N PRO A 263 -13.75 -14.33 13.25
CA PRO A 263 -14.04 -14.98 11.98
C PRO A 263 -15.56 -15.10 11.76
N TYR A 264 -15.97 -15.06 10.49
CA TYR A 264 -17.38 -15.09 10.12
C TYR A 264 -17.57 -15.67 8.72
N GLN A 265 -18.76 -16.22 8.47
CA GLN A 265 -19.23 -16.55 7.13
C GLN A 265 -20.27 -15.51 6.70
N ILE A 266 -20.16 -14.96 5.51
CA ILE A 266 -21.15 -14.02 4.95
C ILE A 266 -21.80 -14.61 3.71
N ALA A 267 -23.09 -14.38 3.50
CA ALA A 267 -23.81 -14.86 2.32
C ALA A 267 -23.21 -14.27 1.05
N LYS A 268 -23.02 -15.09 0.02
CA LYS A 268 -22.51 -14.64 -1.28
C LYS A 268 -23.51 -13.76 -2.02
N ASN A 269 -24.80 -13.93 -1.73
CA ASN A 269 -25.91 -13.19 -2.32
C ASN A 269 -26.70 -12.43 -1.24
N GLU A 270 -27.45 -11.43 -1.67
CA GLU A 270 -28.55 -10.83 -0.90
C GLU A 270 -29.65 -11.88 -0.66
N VAL A 271 -30.47 -11.66 0.36
CA VAL A 271 -31.62 -12.55 0.65
C VAL A 271 -32.66 -12.38 -0.45
N SER A 272 -33.11 -13.47 -1.08
CA SER A 272 -34.14 -13.42 -2.12
C SER A 272 -35.56 -13.39 -1.55
N ASN A 273 -36.52 -12.98 -2.37
CA ASN A 273 -37.94 -12.98 -2.00
C ASN A 273 -38.43 -14.39 -1.65
N ILE A 274 -38.01 -15.42 -2.39
CA ILE A 274 -38.41 -16.80 -2.08
C ILE A 274 -37.90 -17.26 -0.71
N GLU A 275 -36.66 -16.91 -0.34
CA GLU A 275 -36.13 -17.23 0.99
C GLU A 275 -36.84 -16.44 2.10
N TYR A 276 -37.22 -15.18 1.86
CA TYR A 276 -38.00 -14.39 2.82
C TYR A 276 -39.45 -14.87 2.93
N GLN A 277 -40.03 -15.43 1.86
CA GLN A 277 -41.39 -15.96 1.87
C GLN A 277 -41.52 -17.13 2.85
N ASP A 278 -40.48 -17.96 3.01
CA ASP A 278 -40.44 -19.03 4.01
C ASP A 278 -40.64 -18.48 5.43
N PHE A 279 -39.95 -17.38 5.77
CA PHE A 279 -40.14 -16.69 7.06
C PHE A 279 -41.57 -16.19 7.25
N VAL A 280 -42.19 -15.64 6.21
CA VAL A 280 -43.60 -15.19 6.29
C VAL A 280 -44.55 -16.37 6.48
N ASN A 281 -44.35 -17.45 5.74
CA ASN A 281 -45.18 -18.66 5.77
C ASN A 281 -45.09 -19.38 7.13
N ASP A 282 -43.90 -19.40 7.74
CA ASP A 282 -43.65 -19.99 9.06
C ASP A 282 -44.13 -19.09 10.22
N GLY A 283 -44.84 -18.01 9.91
CA GLY A 283 -45.41 -17.13 10.93
C GLY A 283 -44.40 -16.17 11.56
N GLY A 284 -43.37 -15.76 10.83
CA GLY A 284 -42.32 -14.86 11.30
C GLY A 284 -42.81 -13.55 11.94
N TYR A 285 -43.89 -12.96 11.40
CA TYR A 285 -44.55 -11.77 11.95
C TYR A 285 -45.47 -12.05 13.17
N LYS A 286 -45.62 -13.30 13.56
CA LYS A 286 -46.45 -13.75 14.70
C LYS A 286 -45.63 -14.36 15.84
N ASN A 287 -44.40 -14.79 15.57
CA ASN A 287 -43.53 -15.39 16.57
C ASN A 287 -42.60 -14.34 17.21
N PRO A 288 -42.79 -13.97 18.50
CA PRO A 288 -41.96 -12.98 19.17
C PRO A 288 -40.50 -13.43 19.37
N GLU A 289 -40.18 -14.72 19.33
CA GLU A 289 -38.81 -15.23 19.53
C GLU A 289 -37.81 -14.70 18.50
N TYR A 290 -38.30 -14.33 17.31
CA TYR A 290 -37.46 -13.78 16.26
C TYR A 290 -37.16 -12.29 16.44
N TRP A 291 -37.84 -11.57 17.33
CA TRP A 291 -37.74 -10.11 17.39
C TRP A 291 -36.93 -9.65 18.59
N ASP A 292 -36.18 -8.57 18.44
CA ASP A 292 -35.36 -7.95 19.51
C ASP A 292 -36.20 -7.06 20.46
N PHE A 293 -37.44 -7.43 20.73
CA PHE A 293 -38.35 -6.68 21.61
C PHE A 293 -38.46 -7.32 23.01
N PRO A 294 -38.69 -6.54 24.08
CA PRO A 294 -38.78 -5.07 24.08
C PRO A 294 -37.42 -4.39 23.90
N ILE A 295 -37.41 -3.20 23.30
CA ILE A 295 -36.21 -2.35 23.13
C ILE A 295 -36.51 -0.90 23.46
N THR A 296 -35.56 -0.20 24.07
CA THR A 296 -35.67 1.23 24.40
C THR A 296 -34.82 2.07 23.44
N ILE A 297 -35.42 3.06 22.77
CA ILE A 297 -34.75 3.96 21.82
C ILE A 297 -35.23 5.38 22.12
N GLU A 298 -34.31 6.31 22.39
CA GLU A 298 -34.61 7.68 22.87
C GLU A 298 -35.57 7.72 24.07
N GLY A 299 -35.46 6.75 24.99
CA GLY A 299 -36.36 6.66 26.15
C GLY A 299 -37.76 6.11 25.85
N ASN A 300 -38.10 5.86 24.58
CA ASN A 300 -39.34 5.19 24.19
C ASN A 300 -39.16 3.67 24.20
N ILE A 301 -40.07 2.95 24.84
CA ILE A 301 -40.09 1.48 24.86
C ILE A 301 -40.94 0.99 23.70
N TYR A 302 -40.36 0.15 22.85
CA TYR A 302 -41.04 -0.52 21.75
C TYR A 302 -41.31 -1.97 22.12
N THR A 303 -42.57 -2.39 22.03
CA THR A 303 -43.00 -3.77 22.30
C THR A 303 -43.27 -4.52 21.00
N PHE A 304 -43.21 -5.86 21.05
CA PHE A 304 -43.50 -6.72 19.90
C PHE A 304 -44.91 -6.45 19.34
N GLU A 305 -45.93 -6.48 20.19
CA GLU A 305 -47.33 -6.38 19.77
C GLU A 305 -47.68 -5.05 19.11
N GLU A 306 -47.09 -3.94 19.57
CA GLU A 306 -47.38 -2.61 19.05
C GLU A 306 -46.55 -2.29 17.80
N THR A 307 -45.33 -2.80 17.74
CA THR A 307 -44.38 -2.45 16.69
C THR A 307 -44.58 -3.31 15.45
N VAL A 308 -44.70 -4.63 15.60
CA VAL A 308 -44.81 -5.55 14.46
C VAL A 308 -46.11 -5.36 13.68
N LYS A 309 -47.19 -4.91 14.34
CA LYS A 309 -48.45 -4.53 13.67
C LYS A 309 -48.31 -3.39 12.65
N LYS A 310 -47.24 -2.59 12.73
CA LYS A 310 -46.96 -1.50 11.78
C LYS A 310 -46.31 -2.02 10.49
N PHE A 311 -45.72 -3.21 10.53
CA PHE A 311 -45.02 -3.80 9.38
C PHE A 311 -46.00 -4.55 8.48
N THR A 312 -46.66 -3.79 7.61
CA THR A 312 -47.65 -4.30 6.66
C THR A 312 -47.24 -4.02 5.22
N GLY A 313 -47.57 -4.92 4.30
CA GLY A 313 -47.48 -4.69 2.86
C GLY A 313 -48.57 -3.75 2.36
N GLU A 314 -48.68 -3.62 1.04
CA GLU A 314 -49.48 -2.62 0.33
C GLU A 314 -50.96 -2.56 0.80
N TYR A 315 -51.54 -3.71 1.15
CA TYR A 315 -52.95 -3.85 1.55
C TYR A 315 -53.15 -4.16 3.03
N GLY A 316 -52.21 -3.77 3.90
CA GLY A 316 -52.36 -3.85 5.36
C GLY A 316 -52.20 -5.25 5.95
N LYS A 317 -51.72 -6.24 5.18
CA LYS A 317 -51.34 -7.57 5.67
C LYS A 317 -49.87 -7.59 6.07
N ALA A 318 -49.51 -8.39 7.07
CA ALA A 318 -48.13 -8.48 7.55
C ALA A 318 -47.17 -8.90 6.42
N GLY A 319 -46.02 -8.24 6.33
CA GLY A 319 -45.03 -8.49 5.29
C GLY A 319 -44.25 -7.24 4.87
N PRO A 320 -43.26 -7.41 3.97
CA PRO A 320 -42.52 -6.29 3.38
C PRO A 320 -43.43 -5.26 2.72
N SER A 321 -42.99 -4.00 2.69
CA SER A 321 -43.83 -2.85 2.32
C SER A 321 -44.42 -2.92 0.91
N ASN A 322 -43.71 -3.57 -0.02
CA ASN A 322 -44.06 -3.74 -1.42
C ASN A 322 -44.74 -5.08 -1.73
N TRP A 323 -45.07 -5.88 -0.72
CA TRP A 323 -45.72 -7.18 -0.91
C TRP A 323 -47.25 -7.07 -0.86
N ASN A 324 -47.89 -7.98 -1.59
CA ASN A 324 -49.34 -8.02 -1.73
C ASN A 324 -49.92 -9.24 -0.99
N TYR A 325 -50.82 -9.02 -0.02
CA TYR A 325 -51.39 -10.06 0.84
C TYR A 325 -50.33 -11.07 1.36
N SER A 326 -49.21 -10.57 1.89
CA SER A 326 -48.11 -11.39 2.43
C SER A 326 -47.39 -12.26 1.39
N ASN A 327 -47.49 -11.93 0.11
CA ASN A 327 -46.78 -12.60 -0.99
C ASN A 327 -45.91 -11.61 -1.76
N PHE A 328 -44.72 -12.06 -2.17
CA PHE A 328 -43.88 -11.28 -3.09
C PHE A 328 -44.52 -11.13 -4.48
N PRO A 329 -44.14 -10.11 -5.26
CA PRO A 329 -44.66 -9.92 -6.62
C PRO A 329 -44.34 -11.11 -7.54
N LYS A 330 -45.32 -11.54 -8.36
CA LYS A 330 -45.15 -12.70 -9.25
C LYS A 330 -43.95 -12.53 -10.20
N GLY A 331 -43.14 -13.57 -10.32
CA GLY A 331 -41.95 -13.60 -11.19
C GLY A 331 -40.73 -12.88 -10.61
N GLN A 332 -40.75 -12.54 -9.32
CA GLN A 332 -39.63 -11.91 -8.60
C GLN A 332 -39.09 -12.80 -7.48
N ASP A 333 -39.27 -14.12 -7.58
CA ASP A 333 -38.79 -15.11 -6.60
C ASP A 333 -37.29 -14.96 -6.29
N GLU A 334 -36.46 -14.85 -7.33
CA GLU A 334 -35.01 -14.66 -7.22
C GLU A 334 -34.57 -13.19 -7.09
N TYR A 335 -35.49 -12.22 -7.03
CA TYR A 335 -35.11 -10.83 -6.72
C TYR A 335 -34.77 -10.71 -5.23
N PRO A 336 -33.88 -9.77 -4.84
CA PRO A 336 -33.65 -9.52 -3.42
C PRO A 336 -34.94 -9.06 -2.74
N VAL A 337 -35.13 -9.49 -1.50
CA VAL A 337 -36.18 -8.94 -0.65
C VAL A 337 -35.91 -7.46 -0.43
N THR A 338 -36.95 -6.65 -0.59
CA THR A 338 -36.92 -5.21 -0.43
C THR A 338 -38.06 -4.72 0.44
N GLY A 339 -38.06 -3.45 0.82
CA GLY A 339 -39.17 -2.88 1.57
C GLY A 339 -39.25 -3.37 3.01
N ILE A 340 -38.10 -3.74 3.58
CA ILE A 340 -37.98 -4.23 4.95
C ILE A 340 -37.24 -3.22 5.83
N SER A 341 -37.70 -3.10 7.08
CA SER A 341 -37.07 -2.31 8.13
C SER A 341 -35.86 -3.03 8.72
N TRP A 342 -35.08 -2.31 9.54
CA TRP A 342 -33.98 -2.91 10.30
C TRP A 342 -34.49 -4.03 11.23
N PHE A 343 -35.67 -3.85 11.85
CA PHE A 343 -36.29 -4.87 12.70
C PHE A 343 -36.66 -6.13 11.92
N GLU A 344 -37.24 -5.98 10.73
CA GLU A 344 -37.59 -7.10 9.85
C GLU A 344 -36.36 -7.85 9.36
N ALA A 345 -35.27 -7.14 9.04
CA ALA A 345 -33.99 -7.74 8.66
C ALA A 345 -33.37 -8.56 9.81
N ARG A 346 -33.36 -8.00 11.03
CA ARG A 346 -32.92 -8.70 12.25
C ARG A 346 -33.76 -9.93 12.56
N ALA A 347 -35.08 -9.82 12.42
CA ALA A 347 -35.99 -10.93 12.69
C ALA A 347 -35.81 -12.09 11.71
N TYR A 348 -35.66 -11.78 10.42
CA TYR A 348 -35.35 -12.77 9.41
C TYR A 348 -33.99 -13.45 9.67
N ALA A 349 -32.96 -12.67 10.03
CA ALA A 349 -31.65 -13.22 10.36
C ALA A 349 -31.73 -14.22 11.52
N LYS A 350 -32.46 -13.89 12.60
CA LYS A 350 -32.70 -14.79 13.74
C LYS A 350 -33.49 -16.04 13.36
N TYR A 351 -34.51 -15.92 12.52
CA TYR A 351 -35.25 -17.08 11.99
C TYR A 351 -34.32 -18.07 11.27
N ARG A 352 -33.31 -17.57 10.56
CA ARG A 352 -32.28 -18.40 9.90
C ARG A 352 -31.17 -18.89 10.85
N GLY A 353 -31.21 -18.54 12.14
CA GLY A 353 -30.13 -18.82 13.09
C GLY A 353 -28.83 -18.06 12.78
N MET A 354 -28.95 -16.89 12.16
CA MET A 354 -27.88 -16.04 11.67
C MET A 354 -28.01 -14.61 12.23
N ASP A 355 -27.18 -13.70 11.73
CA ASP A 355 -27.25 -12.27 12.01
C ASP A 355 -27.17 -11.46 10.70
N ILE A 356 -27.43 -10.16 10.75
CA ILE A 356 -27.04 -9.18 9.73
C ILE A 356 -25.58 -8.74 10.00
N PRO A 357 -24.80 -8.30 8.99
CA PRO A 357 -23.41 -7.91 9.21
C PRO A 357 -23.30 -6.66 10.10
N ASN A 358 -22.21 -6.53 10.84
CA ASN A 358 -21.77 -5.22 11.31
C ASN A 358 -20.94 -4.51 10.22
N VAL A 359 -20.69 -3.20 10.38
CA VAL A 359 -20.02 -2.36 9.37
C VAL A 359 -18.59 -2.81 9.08
N TYR A 360 -17.88 -3.40 10.05
CA TYR A 360 -16.54 -3.94 9.88
C TYR A 360 -16.55 -5.22 9.04
N GLN A 361 -17.49 -6.12 9.30
CA GLN A 361 -17.68 -7.34 8.50
C GLN A 361 -18.08 -6.97 7.07
N TRP A 362 -19.04 -6.07 6.90
CA TRP A 362 -19.48 -5.62 5.60
C TRP A 362 -18.33 -4.97 4.82
N SER A 363 -17.61 -4.01 5.41
CA SER A 363 -16.49 -3.31 4.74
C SER A 363 -15.35 -4.26 4.36
N HIS A 364 -15.02 -5.23 5.22
CA HIS A 364 -14.03 -6.26 4.93
C HIS A 364 -14.46 -7.13 3.75
N ALA A 365 -15.72 -7.54 3.72
CA ALA A 365 -16.26 -8.38 2.66
C ALA A 365 -16.39 -7.62 1.33
N ALA A 366 -16.77 -6.34 1.37
CA ALA A 366 -17.06 -5.48 0.21
C ALA A 366 -15.84 -5.10 -0.63
N ASN A 367 -14.64 -5.05 -0.04
CA ASN A 367 -13.38 -4.72 -0.71
C ASN A 367 -13.40 -3.37 -1.47
N MET A 368 -13.76 -2.30 -0.76
CA MET A 368 -13.96 -0.95 -1.32
C MET A 368 -12.77 -0.40 -2.12
N GLY A 369 -11.53 -0.82 -1.78
CA GLY A 369 -10.31 -0.35 -2.45
C GLY A 369 -10.19 -0.73 -3.93
N ILE A 370 -11.04 -1.63 -4.43
CA ILE A 370 -11.10 -2.02 -5.85
C ILE A 370 -12.51 -1.85 -6.44
N SER A 371 -13.35 -1.01 -5.82
CA SER A 371 -14.72 -0.72 -6.24
C SER A 371 -14.84 -0.41 -7.73
N ASN A 372 -13.89 0.34 -8.29
CA ASN A 372 -13.81 0.67 -9.70
C ASN A 372 -13.80 -0.53 -10.67
N ARG A 373 -13.51 -1.76 -10.19
CA ARG A 373 -13.49 -2.97 -11.02
C ARG A 373 -14.86 -3.65 -11.16
N PHE A 374 -15.76 -3.45 -10.20
CA PHE A 374 -17.04 -4.17 -10.14
C PHE A 374 -18.24 -3.22 -10.08
N VAL A 375 -18.15 -2.05 -9.43
CA VAL A 375 -19.22 -1.04 -9.37
C VAL A 375 -19.76 -0.64 -10.75
N PRO A 376 -18.94 -0.44 -11.81
CA PRO A 376 -19.48 -0.12 -13.14
C PRO A 376 -20.34 -1.24 -13.77
N LYS A 377 -20.26 -2.46 -13.26
CA LYS A 377 -21.06 -3.62 -13.69
C LYS A 377 -22.24 -3.90 -12.76
N SER A 378 -22.32 -3.19 -11.64
CA SER A 378 -23.34 -3.32 -10.62
C SER A 378 -24.66 -2.65 -11.04
N ASN A 379 -25.73 -2.97 -10.30
CA ASN A 379 -27.09 -2.59 -10.67
C ASN A 379 -27.48 -1.14 -10.31
N PHE A 380 -26.61 -0.14 -10.47
CA PHE A 380 -26.91 1.26 -10.10
C PHE A 380 -27.62 2.08 -11.19
N SER A 381 -28.29 3.15 -10.76
CA SER A 381 -29.01 4.12 -11.61
C SER A 381 -29.93 3.42 -12.64
N LYS A 382 -30.63 2.38 -12.21
CA LYS A 382 -31.58 1.59 -13.00
C LYS A 382 -33.02 1.85 -12.54
N ASN A 383 -33.97 1.29 -13.28
CA ASN A 383 -35.39 1.37 -12.99
C ASN A 383 -35.98 0.07 -12.40
N GLN A 384 -35.17 -0.98 -12.20
CA GLN A 384 -35.62 -2.25 -11.65
C GLN A 384 -34.48 -3.02 -10.95
N LEU A 385 -34.89 -3.90 -10.04
CA LEU A 385 -34.02 -4.90 -9.40
C LEU A 385 -33.59 -5.97 -10.42
N THR A 386 -32.52 -6.69 -10.09
CA THR A 386 -32.09 -7.89 -10.80
C THR A 386 -32.11 -9.11 -9.87
N ASN A 387 -32.13 -10.31 -10.45
CA ASN A 387 -31.95 -11.54 -9.67
C ASN A 387 -30.67 -11.49 -8.85
N VAL A 388 -30.71 -12.07 -7.65
CA VAL A 388 -29.52 -12.22 -6.81
C VAL A 388 -28.53 -13.22 -7.43
N GLY A 389 -27.25 -13.02 -7.16
CA GLY A 389 -26.16 -13.88 -7.63
C GLY A 389 -25.63 -13.54 -9.02
N ASN A 390 -25.64 -12.28 -9.46
CA ASN A 390 -25.08 -11.90 -10.75
C ASN A 390 -23.54 -12.06 -10.75
N GLN A 391 -23.03 -13.07 -11.45
CA GLN A 391 -21.60 -13.38 -11.51
C GLN A 391 -20.72 -12.26 -12.07
N GLU A 392 -21.28 -11.35 -12.89
CA GLU A 392 -20.53 -10.21 -13.42
C GLU A 392 -20.16 -9.17 -12.35
N THR A 393 -20.84 -9.21 -11.21
CA THR A 393 -20.68 -8.29 -10.07
C THR A 393 -19.72 -8.80 -9.00
N ASP A 394 -18.97 -9.90 -9.25
CA ASP A 394 -17.99 -10.43 -8.30
C ASP A 394 -17.01 -9.34 -7.83
N ASN A 395 -17.03 -9.06 -6.54
CA ASN A 395 -16.18 -8.05 -5.91
C ASN A 395 -14.74 -8.53 -5.63
N GLN A 396 -14.31 -9.64 -6.23
CA GLN A 396 -13.03 -10.32 -6.06
C GLN A 396 -12.82 -10.98 -4.68
N ASN A 397 -13.82 -10.92 -3.80
CA ASN A 397 -13.91 -11.76 -2.60
C ASN A 397 -14.90 -12.93 -2.78
N GLY A 398 -15.55 -13.05 -3.95
CA GLY A 398 -16.54 -14.09 -4.25
C GLY A 398 -17.92 -13.77 -3.67
N LEU A 399 -18.25 -12.49 -3.55
CA LEU A 399 -19.58 -12.00 -3.23
C LEU A 399 -20.17 -11.32 -4.47
N TYR A 400 -21.48 -11.47 -4.65
CA TYR A 400 -22.25 -10.91 -5.74
C TYR A 400 -23.24 -9.89 -5.20
N ASP A 401 -23.54 -8.88 -6.03
CA ASP A 401 -24.57 -7.86 -5.81
C ASP A 401 -24.39 -7.00 -4.56
N ILE A 402 -23.22 -7.08 -3.89
CA ILE A 402 -22.89 -6.24 -2.71
C ILE A 402 -22.87 -4.73 -3.02
N ALA A 403 -22.90 -4.39 -4.31
CA ALA A 403 -22.96 -3.05 -4.83
C ALA A 403 -24.21 -2.90 -5.70
N GLY A 404 -25.11 -2.00 -5.31
CA GLY A 404 -26.12 -1.39 -6.18
C GLY A 404 -27.40 -2.16 -6.43
N ASN A 405 -27.61 -3.40 -5.97
CA ASN A 405 -28.92 -4.03 -6.15
C ASN A 405 -29.87 -3.59 -5.02
N VAL A 406 -29.57 -3.92 -3.77
CA VAL A 406 -30.21 -3.33 -2.59
C VAL A 406 -29.19 -2.77 -1.59
N ARG A 407 -29.60 -1.77 -0.80
CA ARG A 407 -28.85 -1.35 0.37
C ARG A 407 -29.00 -2.40 1.46
N GLU A 408 -27.91 -2.76 2.12
CA GLU A 408 -27.89 -3.85 3.09
C GLU A 408 -27.86 -3.30 4.51
N TRP A 409 -28.87 -3.66 5.32
CA TRP A 409 -28.92 -3.29 6.74
C TRP A 409 -27.76 -3.88 7.54
N THR A 410 -27.20 -3.10 8.45
CA THR A 410 -26.15 -3.55 9.38
C THR A 410 -26.54 -3.35 10.85
N ILE A 411 -25.78 -3.94 11.77
CA ILE A 411 -26.04 -3.86 13.22
C ILE A 411 -25.82 -2.46 13.79
N ASN A 412 -24.83 -1.71 13.28
CA ASN A 412 -24.29 -0.56 13.99
C ASN A 412 -25.24 0.64 13.98
N ILE A 413 -25.34 1.31 15.13
CA ILE A 413 -25.99 2.62 15.26
C ILE A 413 -25.16 3.65 14.49
N SER A 414 -25.83 4.49 13.69
CA SER A 414 -25.16 5.51 12.85
C SER A 414 -25.36 6.94 13.31
N ASN A 415 -26.19 7.18 14.34
CA ASN A 415 -26.44 8.51 14.90
C ASN A 415 -26.65 8.50 16.43
N GLU A 416 -26.41 9.63 17.08
CA GLU A 416 -26.45 9.75 18.54
C GLU A 416 -27.82 9.42 19.16
N SER A 417 -28.91 9.75 18.46
CA SER A 417 -30.28 9.42 18.89
C SER A 417 -30.59 7.92 18.83
N GLN A 418 -29.72 7.11 18.24
CA GLN A 418 -29.92 5.67 18.05
C GLN A 418 -31.14 5.30 17.19
N THR A 419 -31.78 6.29 16.55
CA THR A 419 -32.91 6.08 15.65
C THR A 419 -32.48 5.56 14.29
N ASN A 420 -31.19 5.67 13.95
CA ASN A 420 -30.65 5.22 12.68
C ASN A 420 -29.70 4.04 12.84
N ARG A 421 -29.62 3.23 11.80
CA ARG A 421 -28.64 2.14 11.64
C ARG A 421 -27.90 2.34 10.33
N ALA A 422 -26.65 1.89 10.30
CA ALA A 422 -25.89 1.93 9.06
C ALA A 422 -26.51 0.96 8.03
N ILE A 423 -26.57 1.43 6.79
CA ILE A 423 -27.12 0.70 5.64
C ILE A 423 -26.24 0.99 4.42
N LEU A 424 -25.66 -0.04 3.83
CA LEU A 424 -24.46 0.07 2.98
C LEU A 424 -24.69 -0.50 1.58
N GLY A 425 -23.76 -0.24 0.66
CA GLY A 425 -23.72 -0.84 -0.68
C GLY A 425 -24.48 -0.08 -1.77
N GLY A 426 -25.45 0.75 -1.38
CA GLY A 426 -26.35 1.45 -2.32
C GLY A 426 -27.29 0.49 -3.06
N CYS A 427 -28.34 1.02 -3.67
CA CYS A 427 -29.35 0.24 -4.39
C CYS A 427 -29.54 0.72 -5.83
N TYR A 428 -30.45 0.07 -6.54
CA TYR A 428 -30.61 0.31 -7.96
C TYR A 428 -31.14 1.70 -8.32
N LEU A 429 -31.71 2.40 -7.34
CA LEU A 429 -32.17 3.78 -7.45
C LEU A 429 -31.06 4.80 -7.14
N ASP A 430 -29.97 4.36 -6.53
CA ASP A 430 -28.85 5.22 -6.18
C ASP A 430 -27.89 5.36 -7.35
N ASP A 431 -27.12 6.44 -7.31
CA ASP A 431 -25.96 6.59 -8.17
C ASP A 431 -24.81 5.68 -7.72
N ASP A 432 -24.03 5.20 -8.69
CA ASP A 432 -22.95 4.24 -8.49
C ASP A 432 -21.85 4.65 -7.48
N TYR A 433 -21.69 5.96 -7.23
CA TYR A 433 -20.72 6.46 -6.25
C TYR A 433 -21.15 6.18 -4.80
N PHE A 434 -22.44 5.96 -4.53
CA PHE A 434 -22.97 5.68 -3.18
C PHE A 434 -22.39 4.41 -2.56
N PHE A 435 -21.84 3.49 -3.37
CA PHE A 435 -21.21 2.28 -2.85
C PHE A 435 -20.12 2.56 -1.80
N ASN A 436 -19.35 3.65 -1.98
CA ASN A 436 -18.25 3.98 -1.10
C ASN A 436 -18.66 4.88 0.08
N ASP A 437 -19.89 5.36 0.10
CA ASP A 437 -20.38 6.24 1.16
C ASP A 437 -20.88 5.43 2.36
N TYR A 438 -20.66 5.99 3.55
CA TYR A 438 -21.26 5.47 4.76
C TYR A 438 -22.55 6.23 5.05
N TYR A 439 -23.66 5.51 5.04
CA TYR A 439 -24.97 6.11 5.21
C TYR A 439 -25.76 5.42 6.32
N GLY A 440 -26.65 6.19 6.96
CA GLY A 440 -27.53 5.73 8.02
C GLY A 440 -28.97 6.06 7.73
N GLN A 441 -29.88 5.12 7.96
CA GLN A 441 -31.32 5.32 7.81
C GLN A 441 -32.07 5.02 9.09
N ASN A 442 -33.25 5.65 9.24
CA ASN A 442 -34.15 5.39 10.36
C ASN A 442 -34.49 3.89 10.41
N ILE A 443 -34.48 3.30 11.61
CA ILE A 443 -34.76 1.88 11.84
C ILE A 443 -36.13 1.39 11.34
N PHE A 444 -37.09 2.31 11.17
CA PHE A 444 -38.42 2.02 10.61
C PHE A 444 -38.50 2.25 9.09
N GLU A 445 -37.44 2.73 8.45
CA GLU A 445 -37.43 2.99 7.00
C GLU A 445 -37.56 1.69 6.21
N ARG A 446 -38.48 1.67 5.25
CA ARG A 446 -38.84 0.50 4.45
C ARG A 446 -38.92 0.82 2.96
N SER A 447 -38.03 1.68 2.48
CA SER A 447 -37.93 1.99 1.07
C SER A 447 -37.67 0.72 0.25
N VAL A 448 -38.15 0.70 -1.00
CA VAL A 448 -37.97 -0.43 -1.92
C VAL A 448 -36.52 -0.65 -2.37
N GLY A 449 -35.58 0.18 -1.90
CA GLY A 449 -34.15 -0.03 -2.07
C GLY A 449 -33.47 -0.73 -0.88
N ASN A 450 -34.18 -0.96 0.23
CA ASN A 450 -33.59 -1.53 1.44
C ASN A 450 -33.84 -3.04 1.52
N GLY A 451 -32.77 -3.82 1.67
CA GLY A 451 -32.82 -5.25 1.88
C GLY A 451 -31.75 -5.71 2.87
N VAL A 452 -31.28 -6.95 2.72
CA VAL A 452 -30.41 -7.57 3.72
C VAL A 452 -29.54 -8.67 3.12
N ARG A 453 -28.36 -8.83 3.70
CA ARG A 453 -27.46 -9.97 3.55
C ARG A 453 -27.20 -10.58 4.92
N LEU A 454 -27.01 -11.89 4.98
CA LEU A 454 -26.79 -12.59 6.25
C LEU A 454 -25.32 -12.87 6.53
N VAL A 455 -24.97 -12.85 7.82
CA VAL A 455 -23.70 -13.28 8.37
C VAL A 455 -23.92 -14.35 9.43
N LYS A 456 -23.06 -15.36 9.44
CA LYS A 456 -22.92 -16.31 10.54
C LYS A 456 -21.60 -16.04 11.21
N ASN A 457 -21.67 -15.50 12.41
CA ASN A 457 -20.49 -15.29 13.21
C ASN A 457 -19.93 -16.63 13.73
N LEU A 458 -18.62 -16.81 13.65
CA LEU A 458 -17.94 -18.01 14.15
C LEU A 458 -17.29 -17.70 15.50
N ASP A 459 -17.28 -18.70 16.37
CA ASP A 459 -16.80 -18.62 17.76
C ASP A 459 -17.60 -17.67 18.68
N CYS A 460 -17.69 -18.07 19.96
CA CYS A 460 -18.40 -17.32 21.01
C CYS A 460 -17.49 -16.34 21.75
N ASP A 461 -16.84 -15.41 21.03
CA ASP A 461 -16.16 -14.26 21.65
C ASP A 461 -17.11 -13.07 21.71
N ILE A 462 -17.78 -12.94 22.87
CA ILE A 462 -18.80 -11.93 23.11
C ILE A 462 -18.17 -10.53 23.16
N GLU A 463 -16.94 -10.40 23.65
CA GLU A 463 -16.27 -9.09 23.78
C GLU A 463 -15.94 -8.51 22.41
N LEU A 464 -15.34 -9.31 21.51
CA LEU A 464 -15.08 -8.91 20.13
C LEU A 464 -16.39 -8.56 19.38
N THR A 465 -17.45 -9.31 19.65
CA THR A 465 -18.77 -9.05 19.06
C THR A 465 -19.33 -7.72 19.52
N ASN A 466 -19.34 -7.49 20.83
CA ASN A 466 -19.87 -6.25 21.39
C ASN A 466 -19.10 -5.05 20.85
N LYS A 467 -17.76 -5.13 20.81
CA LYS A 467 -16.92 -4.04 20.30
C LYS A 467 -17.21 -3.69 18.85
N SER A 468 -17.34 -4.70 17.99
CA SER A 468 -17.61 -4.49 16.55
C SER A 468 -19.06 -4.09 16.24
N ASN A 469 -19.98 -4.26 17.20
CA ASN A 469 -21.37 -3.85 17.11
C ASN A 469 -21.64 -2.47 17.75
N GLU A 470 -20.63 -1.83 18.35
CA GLU A 470 -20.75 -0.48 18.92
C GLU A 470 -21.21 0.54 17.87
N ALA A 471 -21.74 1.67 18.34
CA ALA A 471 -22.15 2.77 17.49
C ALA A 471 -20.97 3.31 16.68
N VAL A 472 -21.19 3.56 15.39
CA VAL A 472 -20.23 4.16 14.47
C VAL A 472 -20.88 5.38 13.87
N PHE A 473 -20.56 6.54 14.44
CA PHE A 473 -21.10 7.82 14.01
C PHE A 473 -20.27 8.36 12.84
N ILE A 474 -20.97 8.77 11.79
CA ILE A 474 -20.31 9.48 10.70
C ILE A 474 -20.00 10.90 11.13
N GLN A 475 -18.76 11.31 10.95
CA GLN A 475 -18.43 12.73 10.92
C GLN A 475 -18.78 13.25 9.52
N THR A 476 -20.03 13.59 9.26
CA THR A 476 -20.40 14.31 8.02
C THR A 476 -20.25 15.80 8.24
N ARG A 477 -19.70 16.50 7.25
CA ARG A 477 -19.70 17.96 7.19
C ARG A 477 -20.32 18.40 5.88
N ASP A 478 -21.36 19.22 5.98
CA ASP A 478 -21.88 19.95 4.84
C ASP A 478 -21.14 21.29 4.73
N PHE A 479 -20.10 21.32 3.91
CA PHE A 479 -19.23 22.49 3.76
C PHE A 479 -19.97 23.72 3.21
N TYR A 480 -21.12 23.57 2.56
CA TYR A 480 -21.91 24.70 2.06
C TYR A 480 -22.60 25.49 3.18
N THR A 481 -22.96 24.81 4.28
CA THR A 481 -23.67 25.42 5.42
C THR A 481 -22.74 25.81 6.57
N MET A 482 -21.46 25.46 6.49
CA MET A 482 -20.49 25.79 7.53
C MET A 482 -20.29 27.30 7.70
N PRO A 483 -20.06 27.78 8.94
CA PRO A 483 -19.83 29.19 9.19
C PRO A 483 -18.61 29.72 8.41
N LYS A 484 -18.83 30.82 7.67
CA LYS A 484 -17.78 31.59 7.00
C LYS A 484 -17.14 32.57 7.98
N ILE A 485 -15.92 33.01 7.69
CA ILE A 485 -15.22 34.06 8.45
C ILE A 485 -15.13 35.35 7.65
N SER A 486 -14.97 36.49 8.33
CA SER A 486 -14.74 37.77 7.67
C SER A 486 -13.32 37.89 7.11
N ASP A 487 -13.10 38.90 6.27
CA ASP A 487 -11.77 39.21 5.70
C ASP A 487 -10.78 39.59 6.81
N GLU A 488 -11.22 40.35 7.81
CA GLU A 488 -10.38 40.75 8.94
C GLU A 488 -9.93 39.55 9.77
N VAL A 489 -10.81 38.57 10.01
CA VAL A 489 -10.44 37.34 10.71
C VAL A 489 -9.47 36.51 9.88
N PHE A 490 -9.67 36.45 8.57
CA PHE A 490 -8.78 35.73 7.67
C PHE A 490 -7.37 36.32 7.68
N GLU A 491 -7.22 37.65 7.67
CA GLU A 491 -5.91 38.30 7.75
C GLU A 491 -5.18 37.98 9.05
N ILE A 492 -5.89 37.87 10.18
CA ILE A 492 -5.31 37.41 11.45
C ILE A 492 -4.79 35.97 11.31
N TYR A 493 -5.55 35.09 10.67
CA TYR A 493 -5.11 33.71 10.44
C TYR A 493 -3.93 33.68 9.47
N ASN A 494 -3.95 34.48 8.40
CA ASN A 494 -2.87 34.54 7.43
C ASN A 494 -1.56 35.06 8.03
N TYR A 495 -1.63 35.94 9.02
CA TYR A 495 -0.46 36.50 9.71
C TYR A 495 0.49 35.44 10.28
N GLN A 496 -0.03 34.28 10.70
CA GLN A 496 0.78 33.20 11.26
C GLN A 496 1.79 32.59 10.26
N TYR A 497 1.62 32.82 8.96
CA TYR A 497 2.51 32.34 7.90
C TYR A 497 3.54 33.39 7.46
N LEU A 498 3.51 34.61 7.98
CA LEU A 498 4.38 35.71 7.53
C LEU A 498 5.74 35.73 8.24
N ASP A 499 5.80 35.26 9.49
CA ASP A 499 7.01 35.29 10.30
C ASP A 499 7.81 33.99 10.16
N TYR A 500 8.83 34.00 9.30
CA TYR A 500 9.79 32.92 9.12
C TYR A 500 11.15 33.47 8.73
N ASN A 501 12.21 32.69 8.99
CA ASN A 501 13.57 33.03 8.61
C ASN A 501 13.68 33.25 7.09
N ASN A 502 14.10 34.45 6.67
CA ASN A 502 14.20 34.86 5.26
C ASN A 502 15.59 34.62 4.65
N ASP A 503 16.53 33.99 5.36
CA ASP A 503 17.81 33.59 4.77
C ASP A 503 17.61 32.50 3.70
N LEU A 504 18.06 32.81 2.48
CA LEU A 504 17.99 31.97 1.28
C LEU A 504 19.37 31.47 0.84
N THR A 505 20.40 31.62 1.67
CA THR A 505 21.74 31.11 1.38
C THR A 505 21.66 29.61 1.10
N ALA A 506 21.94 29.23 -0.14
CA ALA A 506 21.70 27.87 -0.61
C ALA A 506 23.00 27.12 -0.86
N THR A 507 23.06 25.87 -0.40
CA THR A 507 24.03 24.88 -0.91
C THR A 507 23.34 24.01 -1.94
N THR A 508 23.94 23.84 -3.13
CA THR A 508 23.37 23.02 -4.20
C THR A 508 24.33 21.90 -4.60
N SER A 509 23.79 20.70 -4.88
CA SER A 509 24.54 19.56 -5.40
C SER A 509 23.73 18.79 -6.44
N GLU A 510 24.39 18.03 -7.30
CA GLU A 510 23.70 17.07 -8.18
C GLU A 510 23.31 15.83 -7.35
N ALA A 511 22.03 15.46 -7.38
CA ALA A 511 21.50 14.33 -6.62
C ALA A 511 21.41 13.05 -7.47
N LEU A 512 20.99 13.19 -8.73
CA LEU A 512 20.83 12.08 -9.67
C LEU A 512 20.86 12.65 -11.10
N THR A 513 21.44 11.88 -12.01
CA THR A 513 21.35 12.08 -13.46
C THR A 513 20.86 10.77 -14.08
N GLU A 514 19.80 10.85 -14.87
CA GLU A 514 19.19 9.69 -15.55
C GLU A 514 18.82 10.06 -16.98
N GLY A 515 19.68 9.67 -17.93
CA GLY A 515 19.60 10.14 -19.30
C GLY A 515 19.74 11.66 -19.37
N ASP A 516 18.74 12.31 -19.97
CA ASP A 516 18.69 13.77 -20.11
C ASP A 516 18.12 14.49 -18.87
N TYR A 517 17.52 13.74 -17.94
CA TYR A 517 16.93 14.27 -16.72
C TYR A 517 17.99 14.46 -15.65
N LYS A 518 18.03 15.66 -15.06
CA LYS A 518 18.89 16.00 -13.94
C LYS A 518 18.07 16.39 -12.73
N ILE A 519 18.58 16.00 -11.57
CA ILE A 519 18.04 16.40 -10.28
C ILE A 519 19.11 17.17 -9.53
N GLN A 520 18.82 18.43 -9.23
CA GLN A 520 19.60 19.23 -8.31
C GLN A 520 18.96 19.20 -6.93
N ARG A 521 19.76 18.91 -5.91
CA ARG A 521 19.37 19.11 -4.51
C ARG A 521 19.78 20.51 -4.06
N TYR A 522 18.92 21.17 -3.32
CA TYR A 522 19.23 22.43 -2.64
C TYR A 522 18.98 22.29 -1.13
N GLU A 523 19.78 23.00 -0.34
CA GLU A 523 19.58 23.18 1.09
C GLU A 523 19.60 24.67 1.39
N ILE A 524 18.52 25.18 1.95
CA ILE A 524 18.43 26.53 2.51
C ILE A 524 18.16 26.44 4.02
N PRO A 525 18.44 27.46 4.82
CA PRO A 525 18.08 27.47 6.24
C PRO A 525 16.59 27.15 6.45
N SER A 526 16.25 26.42 7.52
CA SER A 526 14.85 26.13 7.86
C SER A 526 14.05 27.40 8.18
N VAL A 527 12.72 27.27 8.26
CA VAL A 527 11.79 28.39 8.53
C VAL A 527 11.92 28.98 9.94
N ASP A 528 12.45 28.21 10.89
CA ASP A 528 12.75 28.64 12.26
C ASP A 528 14.23 29.06 12.44
N GLY A 529 15.05 28.91 11.41
CA GLY A 529 16.49 29.17 11.45
C GLY A 529 17.34 28.06 12.09
N ASN A 530 16.72 27.00 12.61
CA ASN A 530 17.41 25.89 13.24
C ASN A 530 17.42 24.65 12.33
N GLY A 531 18.45 24.56 11.49
CA GLY A 531 18.63 23.45 10.54
C GLY A 531 18.35 23.87 9.10
N ILE A 532 17.87 22.94 8.29
CA ILE A 532 17.71 23.11 6.84
C ILE A 532 16.29 22.80 6.37
N LEU A 533 15.89 23.46 5.29
CA LEU A 533 14.82 23.06 4.38
C LEU A 533 15.47 22.51 3.11
N PRO A 534 15.58 21.19 2.97
CA PRO A 534 16.08 20.58 1.75
C PRO A 534 14.98 20.51 0.69
N GLY A 535 15.38 20.48 -0.57
CA GLY A 535 14.48 20.22 -1.68
C GLY A 535 15.20 19.80 -2.94
N TYR A 536 14.43 19.42 -3.94
CA TYR A 536 14.91 18.85 -5.19
C TYR A 536 14.28 19.57 -6.38
N ILE A 537 15.09 19.92 -7.37
CA ILE A 537 14.68 20.51 -8.65
C ILE A 537 14.93 19.48 -9.74
N PHE A 538 13.87 19.03 -10.40
CA PHE A 538 13.90 18.07 -11.50
C PHE A 538 13.72 18.84 -12.81
N TYR A 539 14.60 18.63 -13.78
CA TYR A 539 14.53 19.30 -15.09
C TYR A 539 15.16 18.43 -16.18
N ASN A 540 14.79 18.69 -17.44
CA ASN A 540 15.47 18.12 -18.61
C ASN A 540 16.62 19.05 -19.00
N SER A 541 17.85 18.53 -18.99
CA SER A 541 19.06 19.30 -19.27
C SER A 541 19.29 19.64 -20.75
N ASN A 542 18.49 19.07 -21.67
CA ASN A 542 18.49 19.45 -23.09
C ASN A 542 17.67 20.72 -23.39
N ILE A 543 16.95 21.26 -22.40
CA ILE A 543 16.18 22.49 -22.54
C ILE A 543 16.93 23.63 -21.85
N GLU A 544 17.09 24.75 -22.54
CA GLU A 544 17.78 25.90 -21.96
C GLU A 544 16.92 26.63 -20.92
N PRO A 545 17.49 27.05 -19.77
CA PRO A 545 16.80 27.90 -18.80
C PRO A 545 16.48 29.30 -19.38
N PRO A 546 15.51 30.04 -18.80
CA PRO A 546 14.85 29.77 -17.52
C PRO A 546 13.65 28.82 -17.61
N TYR A 547 13.64 27.80 -16.74
CA TYR A 547 12.55 26.81 -16.65
C TYR A 547 11.31 27.39 -15.99
N LYS A 548 10.12 26.88 -16.37
CA LYS A 548 8.84 27.21 -15.71
C LYS A 548 8.66 26.36 -14.44
N PRO A 549 8.72 26.93 -13.23
CA PRO A 549 8.71 26.13 -12.02
C PRO A 549 7.30 25.62 -11.68
N ILE A 550 7.22 24.35 -11.30
CA ILE A 550 6.05 23.70 -10.72
C ILE A 550 6.39 23.30 -9.30
N ILE A 551 5.85 24.01 -8.30
CA ILE A 551 6.00 23.58 -6.90
C ILE A 551 5.10 22.36 -6.64
N TYR A 552 5.70 21.30 -6.15
CA TYR A 552 5.05 20.00 -5.94
C TYR A 552 4.77 19.75 -4.46
N PHE A 553 3.53 19.36 -4.15
CA PHE A 553 3.15 18.81 -2.85
C PHE A 553 2.71 17.34 -2.98
N PRO A 554 3.33 16.39 -2.26
CA PRO A 554 3.10 14.96 -2.44
C PRO A 554 1.81 14.44 -1.78
N GLY A 555 1.47 13.19 -2.10
CA GLY A 555 0.42 12.44 -1.38
C GLY A 555 0.94 11.89 -0.04
N SER A 556 0.02 11.37 0.79
CA SER A 556 0.30 10.96 2.17
C SER A 556 1.35 9.87 2.35
N ASN A 557 1.60 9.04 1.32
CA ASN A 557 2.69 8.06 1.36
C ASN A 557 4.08 8.69 1.61
N ALA A 558 4.25 9.99 1.37
CA ALA A 558 5.46 10.74 1.72
C ALA A 558 5.79 10.72 3.23
N ILE A 559 4.79 10.56 4.11
CA ILE A 559 4.97 10.45 5.58
C ILE A 559 5.62 9.10 5.95
N HIS A 560 5.46 8.08 5.10
CA HIS A 560 5.91 6.71 5.37
C HIS A 560 7.14 6.29 4.56
N LEU A 561 7.58 7.10 3.59
CA LEU A 561 8.69 6.77 2.69
C LEU A 561 9.94 7.59 3.05
N THR A 562 10.93 6.98 3.70
CA THR A 562 12.21 7.62 4.04
C THR A 562 13.32 7.40 2.99
N ASN A 563 13.06 6.58 1.97
CA ASN A 563 14.04 6.30 0.92
C ASN A 563 13.98 7.36 -0.19
N THR A 564 14.94 8.30 -0.14
CA THR A 564 15.07 9.38 -1.11
C THR A 564 15.34 8.89 -2.53
N GLU A 565 16.17 7.87 -2.75
CA GLU A 565 16.47 7.38 -4.12
C GLU A 565 15.21 6.91 -4.85
N ILE A 566 14.34 6.18 -4.14
CA ILE A 566 13.05 5.72 -4.68
C ILE A 566 12.14 6.91 -5.00
N MET A 567 12.08 7.91 -4.12
CA MET A 567 11.32 9.13 -4.38
C MET A 567 11.82 9.83 -5.65
N LEU A 568 13.14 9.96 -5.83
CA LEU A 568 13.74 10.64 -6.98
C LEU A 568 13.35 9.95 -8.30
N LYS A 569 13.55 8.64 -8.40
CA LYS A 569 13.20 7.86 -9.60
C LYS A 569 11.71 7.91 -9.92
N ASN A 570 10.87 7.72 -8.92
CA ASN A 570 9.41 7.77 -9.10
C ASN A 570 8.94 9.15 -9.59
N ASN A 571 9.59 10.23 -9.15
CA ASN A 571 9.24 11.57 -9.58
C ASN A 571 9.71 11.86 -11.01
N ILE A 572 10.84 11.30 -11.48
CA ILE A 572 11.23 11.37 -12.90
C ILE A 572 10.13 10.71 -13.75
N GLU A 573 9.75 9.47 -13.45
CA GLU A 573 8.74 8.74 -14.23
C GLU A 573 7.36 9.42 -14.20
N ARG A 574 7.05 10.07 -13.06
CA ARG A 574 5.80 10.81 -12.87
C ARG A 574 5.75 12.10 -13.67
N PHE A 575 6.86 12.82 -13.78
CA PHE A 575 6.89 14.19 -14.28
C PHE A 575 7.68 14.38 -15.58
N ASN A 576 8.20 13.31 -16.18
CA ASN A 576 8.95 13.37 -17.44
C ASN A 576 8.26 14.22 -18.52
N TYR A 577 6.95 14.04 -18.74
CA TYR A 577 6.18 14.81 -19.73
C TYR A 577 6.13 16.32 -19.46
N LEU A 578 6.33 16.76 -18.21
CA LEU A 578 6.43 18.19 -17.87
C LEU A 578 7.86 18.68 -18.13
N MET A 579 8.85 17.88 -17.76
CA MET A 579 10.26 18.21 -18.00
C MET A 579 10.57 18.31 -19.49
N GLU A 580 9.98 17.47 -20.34
CA GLU A 580 10.06 17.57 -21.81
C GLU A 580 9.49 18.88 -22.38
N GLU A 581 8.59 19.54 -21.65
CA GLU A 581 7.93 20.79 -22.06
C GLU A 581 8.60 22.04 -21.43
N GLY A 582 9.78 21.88 -20.83
CA GLY A 582 10.56 22.97 -20.24
C GLY A 582 10.11 23.42 -18.85
N TYR A 583 9.33 22.58 -18.16
CA TYR A 583 8.99 22.80 -16.75
C TYR A 583 10.05 22.21 -15.83
N ALA A 584 10.33 22.89 -14.72
CA ALA A 584 11.15 22.38 -13.63
C ALA A 584 10.26 22.03 -12.44
N ILE A 585 10.33 20.80 -11.94
CA ILE A 585 9.56 20.41 -10.74
C ILE A 585 10.37 20.78 -9.51
N VAL A 586 9.84 21.67 -8.68
CA VAL A 586 10.44 22.07 -7.41
C VAL A 586 9.73 21.34 -6.28
N HIS A 587 10.41 20.37 -5.68
CA HIS A 587 9.89 19.56 -4.58
C HIS A 587 10.62 19.89 -3.29
N PRO A 588 10.10 20.84 -2.48
CA PRO A 588 10.59 21.01 -1.11
C PRO A 588 10.22 19.78 -0.28
N ILE A 589 11.14 19.34 0.58
CA ILE A 589 10.84 18.29 1.55
C ILE A 589 10.17 18.96 2.74
N TYR A 590 8.86 18.80 2.84
CA TYR A 590 8.06 19.34 3.93
C TYR A 590 8.35 18.59 5.24
N LEU A 591 8.15 19.26 6.38
CA LEU A 591 8.20 18.62 7.70
C LEU A 591 7.37 17.32 7.73
N SER A 592 7.88 16.30 8.40
CA SER A 592 7.28 14.95 8.53
C SER A 592 7.29 14.10 7.26
N THR A 593 7.96 14.54 6.18
CA THR A 593 8.07 13.77 4.94
C THR A 593 9.51 13.38 4.63
N TYR A 594 9.71 12.21 4.01
CA TYR A 594 11.01 11.76 3.51
C TYR A 594 12.16 11.88 4.53
N GLU A 595 13.21 12.64 4.18
CA GLU A 595 14.38 12.87 5.06
C GLU A 595 14.08 13.77 6.26
N LYS A 596 12.89 14.40 6.31
CA LYS A 596 12.37 15.17 7.46
C LYS A 596 11.26 14.44 8.22
N ALA A 597 11.19 13.11 8.13
CA ALA A 597 10.22 12.31 8.86
C ALA A 597 10.31 12.51 10.39
N ASP A 598 9.16 12.51 11.06
CA ASP A 598 9.04 12.63 12.51
C ASP A 598 7.97 11.66 13.07
N ASP A 599 7.36 12.01 14.20
CA ASP A 599 6.33 11.21 14.86
C ASP A 599 4.91 11.44 14.30
N LEU A 600 4.72 12.29 13.29
CA LEU A 600 3.45 12.35 12.54
C LEU A 600 3.26 11.03 11.76
N LYS A 601 2.06 10.45 11.87
CA LYS A 601 1.72 9.16 11.23
C LYS A 601 0.48 9.22 10.35
N SER A 602 -0.19 10.37 10.28
CA SER A 602 -1.42 10.55 9.53
C SER A 602 -1.46 11.93 8.90
N ASP A 603 -2.08 12.00 7.73
CA ASP A 603 -2.40 13.21 6.98
C ASP A 603 -3.78 13.79 7.32
N TYR A 604 -4.63 13.05 8.05
CA TYR A 604 -5.96 13.53 8.41
C TYR A 604 -5.91 14.73 9.35
N PRO A 605 -6.85 15.69 9.20
CA PRO A 605 -6.99 16.78 10.15
C PRO A 605 -7.27 16.29 11.57
N GLU A 606 -6.55 16.90 12.51
CA GLU A 606 -6.80 16.68 13.93
C GLU A 606 -6.89 18.02 14.66
N LYS A 607 -7.81 18.11 15.62
CA LYS A 607 -7.97 19.29 16.48
C LYS A 607 -6.93 19.30 17.62
N THR A 608 -5.65 19.22 17.25
CA THR A 608 -4.52 19.18 18.17
C THR A 608 -3.55 20.32 17.88
N LYS A 609 -2.84 20.79 18.92
CA LYS A 609 -1.83 21.85 18.76
C LYS A 609 -0.73 21.39 17.79
N LYS A 610 -0.34 20.12 17.90
CA LYS A 610 0.63 19.46 17.03
C LYS A 610 0.23 19.59 15.56
N TYR A 611 -0.97 19.13 15.16
CA TYR A 611 -1.41 19.22 13.77
C TYR A 611 -1.45 20.67 13.26
N LYS A 612 -1.96 21.60 14.07
CA LYS A 612 -1.94 23.03 13.75
C LYS A 612 -0.52 23.55 13.46
N GLU A 613 0.44 23.23 14.32
CA GLU A 613 1.83 23.65 14.15
C GLU A 613 2.46 23.06 12.87
N HIS A 614 2.09 21.84 12.49
CA HIS A 614 2.53 21.23 11.23
C HIS A 614 1.98 22.00 10.02
N ILE A 615 0.68 22.31 9.99
CA ILE A 615 0.06 23.09 8.91
C ILE A 615 0.72 24.46 8.77
N ILE A 616 0.97 25.14 9.88
CA ILE A 616 1.67 26.44 9.89
C ILE A 616 3.08 26.29 9.30
N THR A 617 3.81 25.25 9.71
CA THR A 617 5.16 24.99 9.23
C THR A 617 5.17 24.69 7.74
N TRP A 618 4.28 23.84 7.24
CA TRP A 618 4.17 23.55 5.80
C TRP A 618 3.84 24.79 4.98
N GLY A 619 2.97 25.68 5.49
CA GLY A 619 2.69 26.98 4.86
C GLY A 619 3.91 27.89 4.79
N LYS A 620 4.72 27.94 5.86
CA LYS A 620 5.99 28.70 5.86
C LYS A 620 7.02 28.09 4.91
N GLU A 621 7.14 26.77 4.86
CA GLU A 621 8.06 26.07 3.95
C GLU A 621 7.66 26.28 2.49
N PHE A 622 6.36 26.30 2.20
CA PHE A 622 5.82 26.65 0.90
C PHE A 622 6.21 28.08 0.49
N LYS A 623 5.95 29.08 1.35
CA LYS A 623 6.31 30.48 1.08
C LYS A 623 7.82 30.69 0.92
N LYS A 624 8.63 30.08 1.79
CA LYS A 624 10.09 30.11 1.71
C LYS A 624 10.62 29.45 0.43
N THR A 625 9.97 28.41 -0.05
CA THR A 625 10.30 27.78 -1.34
C THR A 625 9.99 28.71 -2.51
N LEU A 626 8.87 29.43 -2.47
CA LEU A 626 8.56 30.47 -3.47
C LEU A 626 9.59 31.61 -3.45
N ASP A 627 10.06 32.02 -2.26
CA ASP A 627 11.14 33.01 -2.12
C ASP A 627 12.43 32.52 -2.76
N TYR A 628 12.79 31.24 -2.53
CA TYR A 628 13.94 30.60 -3.16
C TYR A 628 13.81 30.49 -4.68
N ILE A 629 12.63 30.15 -5.20
CA ILE A 629 12.38 30.16 -6.65
C ILE A 629 12.64 31.55 -7.23
N GLY A 630 12.14 32.60 -6.56
CA GLY A 630 12.31 33.99 -6.98
C GLY A 630 13.74 34.53 -6.92
N SER A 631 14.64 33.88 -6.17
CA SER A 631 16.05 34.27 -6.09
C SER A 631 16.93 33.62 -7.16
N ARG A 632 16.38 32.70 -7.96
CA ARG A 632 17.10 31.95 -8.98
C ARG A 632 16.96 32.55 -10.37
N ASN A 633 18.06 32.60 -11.11
CA ASN A 633 18.10 33.15 -12.47
C ASN A 633 17.74 32.14 -13.57
N ASP A 634 17.78 30.85 -13.25
CA ASP A 634 17.44 29.75 -14.16
C ASP A 634 15.99 29.26 -14.02
N LEU A 635 15.22 29.88 -13.13
CA LEU A 635 13.77 29.68 -13.00
C LEU A 635 13.06 31.00 -13.36
N ASN A 636 11.95 30.93 -14.07
CA ASN A 636 11.14 32.12 -14.35
C ASN A 636 10.09 32.38 -13.26
N ASP A 637 9.42 33.52 -13.38
CA ASP A 637 8.39 34.00 -12.45
C ASP A 637 6.98 33.40 -12.67
N LYS A 638 6.80 32.57 -13.72
CA LYS A 638 5.53 31.90 -14.03
C LYS A 638 5.35 30.62 -13.22
N ILE A 639 5.28 30.77 -11.90
CA ILE A 639 5.19 29.64 -10.95
C ILE A 639 3.81 28.97 -11.05
N SER A 640 3.78 27.64 -11.04
CA SER A 640 2.56 26.84 -10.92
C SER A 640 2.64 25.83 -9.80
N PHE A 641 1.49 25.29 -9.39
CA PHE A 641 1.39 24.33 -8.30
C PHE A 641 0.82 22.99 -8.80
N TYR A 642 1.41 21.88 -8.35
CA TYR A 642 0.85 20.55 -8.53
C TYR A 642 0.72 19.85 -7.18
N GLY A 643 -0.51 19.49 -6.82
CA GLY A 643 -0.82 18.75 -5.59
C GLY A 643 -1.54 17.46 -5.91
N VAL A 644 -1.17 16.36 -5.24
CA VAL A 644 -1.83 15.06 -5.40
C VAL A 644 -2.35 14.54 -4.07
N SER A 645 -3.61 14.09 -4.04
CA SER A 645 -4.23 13.51 -2.83
C SER A 645 -4.12 14.48 -1.65
N TRP A 646 -3.38 14.13 -0.60
CA TRP A 646 -3.04 15.01 0.50
C TRP A 646 -2.49 16.39 0.05
N GLY A 647 -1.64 16.44 -0.97
CA GLY A 647 -1.17 17.72 -1.53
C GLY A 647 -2.25 18.53 -2.25
N GLY A 648 -3.26 17.86 -2.79
CA GLY A 648 -4.47 18.50 -3.32
C GLY A 648 -5.34 19.08 -2.21
N TYR A 649 -5.50 18.36 -1.09
CA TYR A 649 -6.14 18.87 0.12
C TYR A 649 -5.37 20.07 0.69
N MET A 650 -4.04 19.98 0.82
CA MET A 650 -3.20 21.06 1.34
C MET A 650 -3.23 22.32 0.47
N ALA A 651 -3.49 22.18 -0.83
CA ALA A 651 -3.68 23.32 -1.73
C ALA A 651 -4.78 24.28 -1.26
N ASN A 652 -5.78 23.79 -0.51
CA ASN A 652 -6.82 24.64 0.08
C ASN A 652 -6.24 25.79 0.90
N ILE A 653 -5.15 25.51 1.64
CA ILE A 653 -4.48 26.48 2.50
C ILE A 653 -3.32 27.14 1.74
N LEU A 654 -2.45 26.35 1.09
CA LEU A 654 -1.23 26.87 0.49
C LEU A 654 -1.49 27.90 -0.61
N LEU A 655 -2.49 27.68 -1.46
CA LEU A 655 -2.83 28.62 -2.54
C LEU A 655 -3.62 29.85 -2.06
N ALA A 656 -4.07 29.85 -0.81
CA ALA A 656 -4.80 30.96 -0.20
C ALA A 656 -3.87 31.94 0.54
N ILE A 657 -2.68 31.52 0.95
CA ILE A 657 -1.73 32.30 1.76
C ILE A 657 -0.64 33.00 0.93
N ASP A 658 -0.61 32.78 -0.40
CA ASP A 658 0.36 33.37 -1.32
C ASP A 658 -0.19 33.43 -2.76
N ASP A 659 0.00 34.55 -3.46
CA ASP A 659 -0.58 34.85 -4.78
C ASP A 659 0.42 34.72 -5.95
N ARG A 660 1.64 34.27 -5.68
CA ARG A 660 2.68 34.08 -6.70
C ARG A 660 2.37 32.92 -7.65
N VAL A 661 1.61 31.92 -7.22
CA VAL A 661 1.18 30.80 -8.07
C VAL A 661 0.18 31.29 -9.13
N LYS A 662 0.52 31.10 -10.41
CA LYS A 662 -0.25 31.58 -11.57
C LYS A 662 -1.19 30.54 -12.17
N ALA A 663 -1.03 29.26 -11.84
CA ALA A 663 -1.97 28.19 -12.14
C ALA A 663 -1.73 27.00 -11.21
N ALA A 664 -2.79 26.26 -10.88
CA ALA A 664 -2.70 25.06 -10.06
C ALA A 664 -3.41 23.87 -10.71
N VAL A 665 -2.81 22.69 -10.53
CA VAL A 665 -3.37 21.40 -10.95
C VAL A 665 -3.46 20.49 -9.74
N LEU A 666 -4.69 20.12 -9.38
CA LEU A 666 -5.02 19.33 -8.20
C LEU A 666 -5.51 17.95 -8.64
N ASN A 667 -4.74 16.91 -8.35
CA ASN A 667 -5.05 15.54 -8.73
C ASN A 667 -5.59 14.78 -7.52
N VAL A 668 -6.78 14.18 -7.67
CA VAL A 668 -7.54 13.45 -6.64
C VAL A 668 -7.64 14.22 -5.32
N ALA A 669 -8.12 15.48 -5.42
CA ALA A 669 -8.23 16.41 -4.30
C ALA A 669 -9.66 16.54 -3.77
N GLY A 670 -9.81 16.92 -2.50
CA GLY A 670 -11.11 17.22 -1.87
C GLY A 670 -10.94 17.85 -0.49
N LEU A 671 -12.05 18.06 0.21
CA LEU A 671 -12.08 18.46 1.63
C LEU A 671 -12.16 17.23 2.55
N CYS A 672 -11.46 17.28 3.68
CA CYS A 672 -11.53 16.26 4.72
C CYS A 672 -12.68 16.54 5.69
N PHE A 673 -13.34 15.49 6.17
CA PHE A 673 -14.45 15.63 7.12
C PHE A 673 -14.02 15.84 8.57
N GLN A 674 -12.76 15.55 8.91
CA GLN A 674 -12.25 15.73 10.27
C GLN A 674 -12.13 17.22 10.60
N GLU A 675 -12.47 17.57 11.84
CA GLU A 675 -12.30 18.94 12.33
C GLU A 675 -10.88 19.23 12.76
N THR A 676 -10.43 20.46 12.52
CA THR A 676 -9.24 21.02 13.15
C THR A 676 -9.54 22.41 13.73
N TYR A 677 -8.52 23.11 14.22
CA TYR A 677 -8.67 24.49 14.67
C TYR A 677 -9.04 25.41 13.50
N LYS A 678 -9.94 26.36 13.74
CA LYS A 678 -10.45 27.27 12.71
C LYS A 678 -9.34 28.04 11.98
N GLU A 679 -8.22 28.32 12.65
CA GLU A 679 -7.10 29.05 12.05
C GLU A 679 -6.32 28.25 11.00
N VAL A 680 -6.54 26.93 10.88
CA VAL A 680 -5.86 26.02 9.94
C VAL A 680 -6.83 25.09 9.22
N GLU A 681 -8.09 25.50 9.13
CA GLU A 681 -9.18 24.68 8.64
C GLU A 681 -9.40 24.90 7.13
N ALA A 682 -9.23 23.86 6.31
CA ALA A 682 -9.13 23.98 4.85
C ALA A 682 -10.30 24.75 4.20
N TYR A 683 -11.55 24.44 4.55
CA TYR A 683 -12.72 25.08 3.93
C TYR A 683 -12.79 26.59 4.16
N VAL A 684 -12.13 27.09 5.22
CA VAL A 684 -12.04 28.51 5.55
C VAL A 684 -11.12 29.23 4.55
N TYR A 685 -10.09 28.53 4.06
CA TYR A 685 -9.10 29.06 3.12
C TYR A 685 -9.51 28.89 1.66
N THR A 686 -10.25 27.84 1.30
CA THR A 686 -10.66 27.53 -0.09
C THR A 686 -11.24 28.74 -0.86
N PRO A 687 -12.13 29.58 -0.29
CA PRO A 687 -12.70 30.75 -0.98
C PRO A 687 -11.71 31.88 -1.27
N ARG A 688 -10.50 31.81 -0.70
CA ARG A 688 -9.44 32.81 -0.85
C ARG A 688 -8.50 32.48 -2.00
N ILE A 689 -8.55 31.26 -2.53
CA ILE A 689 -7.77 30.85 -3.70
C ILE A 689 -8.28 31.60 -4.92
N LYS A 690 -7.42 32.41 -5.55
CA LYS A 690 -7.79 33.24 -6.72
C LYS A 690 -7.12 32.80 -8.02
N CYS A 691 -6.04 32.04 -7.95
CA CYS A 691 -5.35 31.56 -9.14
C CYS A 691 -6.24 30.56 -9.91
N PRO A 692 -6.02 30.39 -11.23
CA PRO A 692 -6.66 29.35 -12.02
C PRO A 692 -6.40 27.94 -11.48
N VAL A 693 -7.46 27.12 -11.33
CA VAL A 693 -7.38 25.76 -10.77
C VAL A 693 -8.04 24.73 -11.69
N ILE A 694 -7.38 23.61 -11.97
CA ILE A 694 -8.08 22.37 -12.37
C ILE A 694 -8.06 21.33 -11.28
N MET A 695 -9.19 20.66 -11.11
CA MET A 695 -9.34 19.45 -10.32
C MET A 695 -9.55 18.25 -11.25
N LEU A 696 -8.76 17.19 -11.05
CA LEU A 696 -8.82 15.94 -11.79
C LEU A 696 -9.06 14.80 -10.79
N ASN A 697 -10.25 14.18 -10.83
CA ASN A 697 -10.69 13.27 -9.77
C ASN A 697 -11.29 11.97 -10.30
N GLY A 698 -11.30 10.95 -9.45
CA GLY A 698 -12.07 9.73 -9.69
C GLY A 698 -13.47 9.80 -9.07
N LYS A 699 -14.46 9.24 -9.78
CA LYS A 699 -15.85 9.14 -9.33
C LYS A 699 -16.01 8.22 -8.12
N TYR A 700 -15.22 7.14 -8.06
CA TYR A 700 -15.26 6.11 -7.01
C TYR A 700 -14.14 6.31 -5.99
N ASP A 701 -13.73 7.55 -5.76
CA ASP A 701 -12.70 7.89 -4.81
C ASP A 701 -13.18 7.63 -3.38
N VAL A 702 -12.41 6.81 -2.64
CA VAL A 702 -12.73 6.36 -1.27
C VAL A 702 -12.19 7.30 -0.19
N PHE A 703 -11.39 8.30 -0.56
CA PHE A 703 -10.85 9.30 0.37
C PHE A 703 -11.58 10.64 0.23
N PHE A 704 -11.85 11.04 -1.01
CA PHE A 704 -12.56 12.27 -1.32
C PHE A 704 -13.81 11.96 -2.14
N PRO A 705 -14.98 11.68 -1.53
CA PRO A 705 -16.20 11.39 -2.27
C PRO A 705 -16.63 12.56 -3.16
N LEU A 706 -17.21 12.23 -4.32
CA LEU A 706 -17.57 13.20 -5.33
C LEU A 706 -18.49 14.31 -4.81
N GLU A 707 -19.63 13.95 -4.20
CA GLU A 707 -20.67 14.91 -3.82
C GLU A 707 -20.36 15.67 -2.54
N THR A 708 -19.72 15.01 -1.57
CA THR A 708 -19.57 15.54 -0.21
C THR A 708 -18.19 16.10 0.08
N SER A 709 -17.21 15.90 -0.81
CA SER A 709 -15.83 16.38 -0.64
C SER A 709 -15.30 17.11 -1.87
N GLN A 710 -15.35 16.49 -3.06
CA GLN A 710 -14.77 17.08 -4.29
C GLN A 710 -15.56 18.29 -4.78
N LYS A 711 -16.87 18.13 -4.97
CA LYS A 711 -17.76 19.22 -5.42
C LYS A 711 -17.76 20.41 -4.46
N PRO A 712 -17.89 20.23 -3.13
CA PRO A 712 -17.82 21.35 -2.19
C PRO A 712 -16.49 22.08 -2.25
N MET A 713 -15.36 21.38 -2.38
CA MET A 713 -14.06 22.03 -2.60
C MET A 713 -14.09 22.91 -3.85
N PHE A 714 -14.50 22.35 -4.99
CA PHE A 714 -14.52 23.05 -6.28
C PHE A 714 -15.45 24.27 -6.29
N ASP A 715 -16.65 24.12 -5.73
CA ASP A 715 -17.67 25.16 -5.70
C ASP A 715 -17.27 26.30 -4.74
N LEU A 716 -16.57 25.97 -3.65
CA LEU A 716 -16.05 26.96 -2.71
C LEU A 716 -14.81 27.71 -3.20
N LEU A 717 -14.15 27.28 -4.29
CA LEU A 717 -12.99 27.99 -4.82
C LEU A 717 -13.33 29.46 -5.13
N GLY A 718 -12.47 30.36 -4.64
CA GLY A 718 -12.53 31.79 -4.94
C GLY A 718 -12.11 32.16 -6.37
N THR A 719 -11.65 31.17 -7.14
CA THR A 719 -11.24 31.25 -8.53
C THR A 719 -12.43 31.59 -9.43
N LYS A 720 -12.21 32.41 -10.45
CA LYS A 720 -13.25 32.75 -11.44
C LYS A 720 -13.75 31.49 -12.16
N GLU A 721 -15.03 31.44 -12.50
CA GLU A 721 -15.64 30.29 -13.17
C GLU A 721 -14.96 29.92 -14.50
N GLU A 722 -14.54 30.91 -15.30
CA GLU A 722 -13.79 30.68 -16.55
C GLU A 722 -12.37 30.12 -16.33
N ASP A 723 -11.88 30.27 -15.10
CA ASP A 723 -10.55 29.89 -14.66
C ASP A 723 -10.53 28.70 -13.71
N LYS A 724 -11.65 27.98 -13.57
CA LYS A 724 -11.67 26.69 -12.88
C LYS A 724 -12.39 25.60 -13.67
N LYS A 725 -11.91 24.35 -13.60
CA LYS A 725 -12.62 23.17 -14.13
C LYS A 725 -12.44 21.95 -13.25
N HIS A 726 -13.48 21.12 -13.18
CA HIS A 726 -13.49 19.84 -12.48
C HIS A 726 -13.74 18.70 -13.48
N TYR A 727 -12.75 17.84 -13.69
CA TYR A 727 -12.89 16.64 -14.51
C TYR A 727 -12.99 15.40 -13.63
N VAL A 728 -14.04 14.60 -13.85
CA VAL A 728 -14.33 13.40 -13.07
C VAL A 728 -14.30 12.18 -13.99
N TYR A 729 -13.51 11.17 -13.61
CA TYR A 729 -13.31 9.95 -14.40
C TYR A 729 -13.93 8.73 -13.70
N PRO A 730 -14.35 7.67 -14.43
CA PRO A 730 -14.86 6.43 -13.82
C PRO A 730 -13.72 5.57 -13.23
N SER A 731 -12.99 6.12 -12.26
CA SER A 731 -11.84 5.55 -11.57
C SER A 731 -11.97 5.72 -10.05
N GLY A 732 -11.11 5.03 -9.29
CA GLY A 732 -11.00 5.20 -7.84
C GLY A 732 -10.14 6.41 -7.47
N HIS A 733 -9.31 6.31 -6.44
CA HIS A 733 -8.37 7.37 -6.04
C HIS A 733 -7.16 7.50 -7.00
N TYR A 734 -7.42 7.65 -8.29
CA TYR A 734 -6.44 7.93 -9.34
C TYR A 734 -7.15 8.49 -10.60
N VAL A 735 -6.37 9.09 -11.51
CA VAL A 735 -6.82 9.54 -12.84
C VAL A 735 -6.05 8.78 -13.92
N PRO A 736 -6.69 8.36 -15.03
CA PRO A 736 -5.97 7.73 -16.15
C PRO A 736 -4.79 8.58 -16.64
N LYS A 737 -3.58 8.01 -16.73
CA LYS A 737 -2.33 8.75 -17.03
C LYS A 737 -2.42 9.62 -18.29
N LYS A 738 -3.06 9.10 -19.36
CA LYS A 738 -3.28 9.84 -20.61
C LYS A 738 -4.09 11.12 -20.40
N GLU A 739 -5.19 11.02 -19.65
CA GLU A 739 -6.08 12.16 -19.38
C GLU A 739 -5.44 13.17 -18.44
N LEU A 740 -4.72 12.69 -17.42
CA LEU A 740 -3.91 13.54 -16.53
C LEU A 740 -2.93 14.39 -17.34
N ILE A 741 -2.11 13.76 -18.19
CA ILE A 741 -1.10 14.46 -19.01
C ILE A 741 -1.77 15.50 -19.92
N ASN A 742 -2.82 15.10 -20.63
CA ASN A 742 -3.52 15.98 -21.56
C ASN A 742 -4.11 17.22 -20.85
N GLN A 743 -4.84 17.03 -19.75
CA GLN A 743 -5.42 18.16 -19.02
C GLN A 743 -4.38 19.02 -18.33
N HIS A 744 -3.33 18.42 -17.77
CA HIS A 744 -2.25 19.15 -17.09
C HIS A 744 -1.53 20.08 -18.08
N LEU A 745 -1.04 19.55 -19.20
CA LEU A 745 -0.32 20.35 -20.20
C LEU A 745 -1.22 21.43 -20.83
N ASN A 746 -2.47 21.12 -21.14
CA ASN A 746 -3.40 22.11 -21.69
C ASN A 746 -3.66 23.26 -20.71
N TRP A 747 -3.77 22.95 -19.41
CA TRP A 747 -3.98 23.97 -18.38
C TRP A 747 -2.77 24.88 -18.24
N LEU A 748 -1.57 24.31 -18.10
CA LEU A 748 -0.35 25.10 -18.00
C LEU A 748 -0.12 25.93 -19.27
N ASN A 749 -0.40 25.38 -20.45
CA ASN A 749 -0.33 26.12 -21.72
C ASN A 749 -1.32 27.29 -21.81
N LYS A 750 -2.49 27.21 -21.16
CA LYS A 750 -3.47 28.32 -21.16
C LYS A 750 -2.97 29.51 -20.34
N TYR A 751 -2.34 29.28 -19.19
CA TYR A 751 -2.03 30.36 -18.23
C TYR A 751 -0.55 30.73 -18.13
N LEU A 752 0.35 29.85 -18.58
CA LEU A 752 1.80 30.02 -18.39
C LEU A 752 2.59 30.05 -19.70
N LYS A 753 1.92 30.07 -20.87
CA LYS A 753 2.64 30.21 -22.15
C LYS A 753 3.42 31.51 -22.19
#